data_AF-G5AFT6-F1
#
_entry.id   AF-G5AFT6-F1
#
_cell.length_a   1.000
_cell.length_b   1.000
_cell.length_c   1.000
_cell.angle_alpha   90.00
_cell.angle_beta   90.00
_cell.angle_gamma   90.00
#
_symmetry.space_group_name_H-M   'P 1'
#
loop_
_entity.id
_entity.type
_entity.pdbx_description
1 polymer ?
#
loop_
_entity_poly.entity_id
_entity_poly.type
_entity_poly.pdbx_seq_one_letter_code
_entity_poly.pdbx_strand_id
1 'polypeptide(L)'
;MNTGDYDDGQFWLLLDQDIGIKLVRIFGLSVAEVGYFHILVKMLVWRTIPAPFVARGGGIRKANVEGKKSMVAVRRKSTTMPGFWEELTGINGSYRKFWNLVHKVTDLTTQVVLLSNYLEKGFPDVLVYGWAAFISCNCLSCVHNILLDKHSALAEILVDSIFDLIATIVYPILVLVYCYYNFQFDHEVFRTYVQVLPAGSFEIIARLFADPAEVELFRVNFNSLRDQTPLLLVIHLLMNWSFWHRFKAVVEVLQNRVPKPFALFFMAISVLLVPYVHLAIQASRSACSPYTECLVYAYRFPWTPANKEVCPCRTLIDIDRAPKTFDEWINPVDVTDEVKTLAASGDLKVLRLINRQLVELPTELKNCQLEHLSLIYTSTNRFPDWTSTWKSLEFLHVEGKQGSDNLVYLPKNLFSAMPHLVFLHLALHKSLKELPALDGTLKLQTIELAHLFGLTQLPDLDKTLDLRGIVIAYLPLLETLPDLLHLKHLISLTVFRPSFLCCNGYLGRCDLTHPFCAADSSHNLPAATCLTDSKLQASPAMVSLLDRFGSAVCYKTPENLLEFADIPTKESVDMCGGVPYRRCEILDPTRNETLEGMCYNLRMQVLSCNPDPNNMTVRRLQIKLNVGTPCNVVEEAWLGCGNSVN
;
A
#
# COMPACT_ATOMS: atom_id res chain seq x y z
N MET A 1 9.40 9.05 7.37
CA MET A 1 8.06 9.57 7.04
C MET A 1 7.25 9.97 8.28
N ASN A 2 7.59 9.52 9.52
CA ASN A 2 7.02 10.06 10.76
C ASN A 2 5.46 10.01 10.84
N THR A 3 4.87 8.91 10.39
CA THR A 3 3.42 8.70 10.37
C THR A 3 2.95 7.69 11.43
N GLY A 4 3.82 7.34 12.39
CA GLY A 4 3.55 6.29 13.38
C GLY A 4 2.41 6.63 14.34
N ASP A 5 2.18 7.92 14.56
CA ASP A 5 1.14 8.44 15.45
C ASP A 5 -0.20 8.67 14.71
N TYR A 6 -0.29 8.31 13.43
CA TYR A 6 -1.48 8.54 12.60
C TYR A 6 -2.25 7.25 12.35
N ASP A 7 -3.58 7.38 12.31
CA ASP A 7 -4.52 6.28 12.08
C ASP A 7 -4.24 5.07 12.98
N ASP A 8 -3.95 5.28 14.28
CA ASP A 8 -3.57 4.24 15.24
C ASP A 8 -2.37 3.37 14.79
N GLY A 9 -1.42 3.99 14.08
CA GLY A 9 -0.25 3.32 13.51
C GLY A 9 -0.55 2.57 12.21
N GLN A 10 -1.76 2.69 11.66
CA GLN A 10 -2.21 2.00 10.45
C GLN A 10 -2.22 2.88 9.20
N PHE A 11 -1.56 4.05 9.21
CA PHE A 11 -1.51 4.98 8.08
C PHE A 11 -1.24 4.32 6.71
N TRP A 12 -0.28 3.39 6.67
CA TRP A 12 0.15 2.74 5.42
C TRP A 12 -0.65 1.49 5.05
N LEU A 13 -1.46 0.96 5.98
CA LEU A 13 -2.24 -0.27 5.82
C LEU A 13 -1.41 -1.44 5.24
N LEU A 14 -0.18 -1.60 5.72
CA LEU A 14 0.76 -2.61 5.22
C LEU A 14 0.34 -4.00 5.69
N LEU A 15 -0.09 -4.85 4.76
CA LEU A 15 -0.38 -6.27 5.02
C LEU A 15 0.75 -6.99 5.76
N ASP A 16 0.48 -7.72 6.83
CA ASP A 16 1.47 -8.60 7.42
C ASP A 16 1.88 -9.72 6.44
N GLN A 17 3.16 -10.10 6.45
CA GLN A 17 3.63 -11.22 5.64
C GLN A 17 3.10 -12.54 6.19
N ASP A 18 2.86 -13.48 5.28
CA ASP A 18 2.68 -14.88 5.64
C ASP A 18 3.85 -15.34 6.52
N ILE A 19 3.52 -16.00 7.64
CA ILE A 19 4.50 -16.43 8.65
C ILE A 19 5.57 -17.34 8.03
N GLY A 20 5.18 -18.22 7.09
CA GLY A 20 6.10 -19.10 6.39
C GLY A 20 7.10 -18.33 5.54
N ILE A 21 6.63 -17.39 4.73
CA ILE A 21 7.49 -16.51 3.92
C ILE A 21 8.44 -15.71 4.83
N LYS A 22 7.91 -15.15 5.92
CA LYS A 22 8.69 -14.38 6.91
C LYS A 22 9.81 -15.23 7.52
N LEU A 23 9.52 -16.46 7.94
CA LEU A 23 10.51 -17.36 8.53
C LEU A 23 11.59 -17.80 7.53
N VAL A 24 11.19 -18.20 6.32
CA VAL A 24 12.14 -18.58 5.27
C VAL A 24 13.06 -17.41 4.93
N ARG A 25 12.51 -16.19 4.88
CA ARG A 25 13.27 -14.98 4.63
C ARG A 25 14.25 -14.66 5.76
N ILE A 26 13.80 -14.67 7.01
CA ILE A 26 14.67 -14.43 8.19
C ILE A 26 15.81 -15.43 8.18
N PHE A 27 15.52 -16.72 7.96
CA PHE A 27 16.54 -17.75 7.89
C PHE A 27 17.52 -17.52 6.74
N GLY A 28 17.01 -17.26 5.53
CA GLY A 28 17.85 -17.02 4.35
C GLY A 28 18.75 -15.79 4.48
N LEU A 29 18.22 -14.68 5.00
CA LEU A 29 18.99 -13.46 5.26
C LEU A 29 20.00 -13.66 6.40
N SER A 30 19.64 -14.39 7.45
CA SER A 30 20.57 -14.72 8.55
C SER A 30 21.76 -15.55 8.05
N VAL A 31 21.51 -16.52 7.17
CA VAL A 31 22.57 -17.31 6.52
C VAL A 31 23.47 -16.41 5.66
N ALA A 32 22.88 -15.47 4.92
CA ALA A 32 23.65 -14.49 4.13
C ALA A 32 24.52 -13.59 5.03
N GLU A 33 23.96 -13.04 6.12
CA GLU A 33 24.69 -12.23 7.10
C GLU A 33 25.85 -13.01 7.75
N VAL A 34 25.61 -14.24 8.23
CA VAL A 34 26.67 -15.11 8.78
C VAL A 34 27.76 -15.35 7.73
N GLY A 35 27.36 -15.55 6.47
CA GLY A 35 28.28 -15.63 5.33
C GLY A 35 29.14 -14.36 5.17
N TYR A 36 28.53 -13.18 5.26
CA TYR A 36 29.22 -11.89 5.18
C TYR A 36 30.16 -11.66 6.36
N PHE A 37 29.72 -11.96 7.59
CA PHE A 37 30.55 -11.87 8.79
C PHE A 37 31.75 -12.83 8.74
N HIS A 38 31.55 -14.08 8.32
CA HIS A 38 32.64 -15.04 8.16
C HIS A 38 33.72 -14.51 7.21
N ILE A 39 33.28 -13.92 6.10
CA ILE A 39 34.17 -13.33 5.10
C ILE A 39 34.87 -12.08 5.63
N LEU A 40 34.14 -11.19 6.31
CA LEU A 40 34.68 -9.98 6.93
C LEU A 40 35.79 -10.35 7.93
N VAL A 41 35.55 -11.34 8.80
CA VAL A 41 36.54 -11.87 9.74
C VAL A 41 37.74 -12.46 9.00
N LYS A 42 37.53 -13.23 7.93
CA LYS A 42 38.62 -13.78 7.11
C LYS A 42 39.46 -12.68 6.46
N MET A 43 38.85 -11.60 5.99
CA MET A 43 39.56 -10.47 5.39
C MET A 43 40.33 -9.61 6.41
N LEU A 44 39.74 -9.39 7.59
CA LEU A 44 40.32 -8.53 8.64
C LEU A 44 41.35 -9.26 9.51
N VAL A 45 41.16 -10.56 9.77
CA VAL A 45 41.97 -11.33 10.76
C VAL A 45 42.91 -12.34 10.10
N TRP A 46 42.53 -12.97 8.98
CA TRP A 46 43.29 -14.10 8.40
C TRP A 46 44.22 -13.74 7.23
N ARG A 47 44.38 -12.46 6.88
CA ARG A 47 45.38 -12.00 5.90
C ARG A 47 46.83 -12.10 6.39
N THR A 48 47.07 -12.34 7.67
CA THR A 48 48.41 -12.27 8.30
C THR A 48 49.12 -13.61 8.47
N ILE A 49 48.56 -14.74 8.01
CA ILE A 49 49.24 -16.04 8.07
C ILE A 49 49.81 -16.38 6.68
N PRO A 50 51.09 -16.12 6.40
CA PRO A 50 51.73 -16.59 5.17
C PRO A 50 51.74 -18.13 5.16
N ALA A 51 51.21 -18.72 4.08
CA ALA A 51 51.30 -20.15 3.84
C ALA A 51 52.79 -20.59 3.78
N PRO A 52 53.17 -21.76 4.34
CA PRO A 52 54.55 -22.21 4.29
C PRO A 52 54.95 -22.51 2.85
N PHE A 53 55.97 -21.79 2.36
CA PHE A 53 56.60 -21.99 1.07
C PHE A 53 57.33 -23.34 1.06
N VAL A 54 56.71 -24.40 0.55
CA VAL A 54 57.43 -25.66 0.30
C VAL A 54 58.29 -25.45 -0.95
N ALA A 55 59.57 -25.22 -0.70
CA ALA A 55 60.60 -25.01 -1.69
C ALA A 55 60.70 -26.19 -2.66
N ARG A 56 60.52 -25.88 -3.95
CA ARG A 56 60.83 -26.76 -5.07
C ARG A 56 62.35 -26.78 -5.26
N GLY A 57 63.05 -27.59 -4.47
CA GLY A 57 64.49 -27.84 -4.63
C GLY A 57 64.72 -28.89 -5.71
N GLY A 58 65.31 -28.48 -6.84
CA GLY A 58 65.80 -29.39 -7.87
C GLY A 58 67.09 -30.11 -7.45
N GLY A 59 67.25 -31.36 -7.89
CA GLY A 59 68.46 -32.16 -7.75
C GLY A 59 68.55 -33.20 -8.88
N ILE A 60 69.71 -33.26 -9.52
CA ILE A 60 70.01 -33.90 -10.82
C ILE A 60 70.54 -35.34 -10.65
N ARG A 61 70.08 -36.25 -11.55
CA ARG A 61 70.65 -37.54 -12.07
C ARG A 61 71.12 -38.66 -11.12
N LYS A 62 70.62 -39.89 -11.40
CA LYS A 62 71.42 -41.05 -11.89
C LYS A 62 70.52 -42.14 -12.49
N ALA A 63 71.01 -42.78 -13.56
CA ALA A 63 70.39 -43.89 -14.28
C ALA A 63 70.76 -45.26 -13.67
N ASN A 64 69.88 -46.27 -13.68
CA ASN A 64 69.92 -47.44 -14.60
C ASN A 64 68.89 -48.54 -14.22
N VAL A 65 68.23 -49.08 -15.27
CA VAL A 65 67.93 -50.50 -15.61
C VAL A 65 66.97 -51.39 -14.77
N GLU A 66 66.06 -51.99 -15.55
CA GLU A 66 65.31 -53.27 -15.43
C GLU A 66 64.05 -53.43 -14.57
N GLY A 67 62.91 -53.48 -15.29
CA GLY A 67 62.12 -54.71 -15.38
C GLY A 67 60.96 -54.90 -14.38
N LYS A 68 59.73 -54.61 -14.83
CA LYS A 68 58.60 -55.55 -14.77
C LYS A 68 57.34 -54.99 -15.44
N LYS A 69 56.79 -55.80 -16.35
CA LYS A 69 55.43 -55.66 -16.89
C LYS A 69 54.42 -55.78 -15.75
N SER A 70 53.43 -54.89 -15.71
CA SER A 70 52.08 -55.27 -15.34
C SER A 70 51.09 -54.36 -16.05
N MET A 71 50.22 -55.00 -16.83
CA MET A 71 49.05 -54.44 -17.46
C MET A 71 47.98 -54.18 -16.38
N VAL A 72 46.99 -53.36 -16.74
CA VAL A 72 45.71 -53.12 -16.04
C VAL A 72 45.69 -51.93 -15.07
N ALA A 73 45.19 -50.79 -15.57
CA ALA A 73 43.78 -50.42 -15.40
C ALA A 73 43.54 -49.09 -16.14
N VAL A 74 42.72 -49.11 -17.19
CA VAL A 74 42.08 -47.89 -17.68
C VAL A 74 41.20 -47.41 -16.52
N ARG A 75 41.70 -46.42 -15.77
CA ARG A 75 40.98 -45.74 -14.71
C ARG A 75 39.85 -44.97 -15.39
N ARG A 76 38.71 -45.62 -15.58
CA ARG A 76 37.43 -44.97 -15.86
C ARG A 76 37.24 -43.97 -14.72
N LYS A 77 37.42 -42.67 -14.97
CA LYS A 77 37.09 -41.60 -14.03
C LYS A 77 35.59 -41.70 -13.78
N SER A 78 35.20 -42.46 -12.75
CA SER A 78 33.86 -42.38 -12.18
C SER A 78 33.82 -41.06 -11.43
N THR A 79 33.24 -40.03 -12.04
CA THR A 79 32.96 -38.75 -11.39
C THR A 79 31.83 -38.97 -10.39
N THR A 80 32.17 -39.12 -9.12
CA THR A 80 31.21 -39.02 -8.03
C THR A 80 30.68 -37.58 -7.96
N MET A 81 29.40 -37.41 -7.59
CA MET A 81 28.73 -36.10 -7.50
C MET A 81 29.55 -35.02 -6.74
N PRO A 82 30.25 -35.34 -5.63
CA PRO A 82 31.11 -34.38 -4.93
C PRO A 82 32.36 -33.96 -5.72
N GLY A 83 32.98 -34.89 -6.46
CA GLY A 83 34.16 -34.61 -7.28
C GLY A 83 33.83 -33.79 -8.53
N PHE A 84 32.65 -34.01 -9.11
CA PHE A 84 32.10 -33.12 -10.15
C PHE A 84 31.80 -31.73 -9.58
N TRP A 85 31.21 -31.64 -8.38
CA TRP A 85 30.95 -30.37 -7.70
C TRP A 85 32.25 -29.60 -7.40
N GLU A 86 33.32 -30.29 -6.97
CA GLU A 86 34.66 -29.70 -6.83
C GLU A 86 35.31 -29.31 -8.17
N GLU A 87 35.13 -30.07 -9.26
CA GLU A 87 35.64 -29.69 -10.59
C GLU A 87 34.85 -28.48 -11.19
N LEU A 88 33.58 -28.30 -10.79
CA LEU A 88 32.70 -27.21 -11.24
C LEU A 88 32.88 -25.92 -10.42
N THR A 89 32.96 -26.06 -9.09
CA THR A 89 32.94 -24.93 -8.13
C THR A 89 34.27 -24.73 -7.40
N GLY A 90 35.17 -25.72 -7.44
CA GLY A 90 36.41 -25.73 -6.69
C GLY A 90 37.51 -24.83 -7.24
N ILE A 91 38.46 -24.52 -6.35
CA ILE A 91 39.50 -23.49 -6.48
C ILE A 91 40.38 -23.69 -7.74
N ASN A 92 40.63 -24.96 -8.12
CA ASN A 92 41.39 -25.38 -9.32
C ASN A 92 40.51 -26.06 -10.38
N GLY A 93 39.19 -25.86 -10.32
CA GLY A 93 38.23 -26.48 -11.23
C GLY A 93 38.42 -26.04 -12.67
N SER A 94 38.52 -27.01 -13.59
CA SER A 94 38.71 -26.75 -15.03
C SER A 94 37.56 -25.93 -15.64
N TYR A 95 36.39 -25.87 -15.00
CA TYR A 95 35.18 -25.23 -15.49
C TYR A 95 34.78 -23.94 -14.76
N ARG A 96 35.62 -23.43 -13.85
CA ARG A 96 35.34 -22.24 -13.03
C ARG A 96 34.87 -21.01 -13.83
N LYS A 97 35.50 -20.70 -14.97
CA LYS A 97 35.11 -19.54 -15.79
C LYS A 97 33.74 -19.71 -16.45
N PHE A 98 33.40 -20.92 -16.87
CA PHE A 98 32.07 -21.24 -17.36
C PHE A 98 31.03 -21.09 -16.24
N TRP A 99 31.35 -21.55 -15.04
CA TRP A 99 30.49 -21.40 -13.87
C TRP A 99 30.30 -19.93 -13.45
N ASN A 100 31.36 -19.12 -13.46
CA ASN A 100 31.27 -17.67 -13.23
C ASN A 100 30.41 -16.96 -14.28
N LEU A 101 30.56 -17.35 -15.55
CA LEU A 101 29.73 -16.85 -16.64
C LEU A 101 28.25 -17.22 -16.44
N VAL A 102 27.95 -18.47 -16.06
CA VAL A 102 26.58 -18.91 -15.74
C VAL A 102 26.00 -18.09 -14.59
N HIS A 103 26.73 -17.93 -13.49
CA HIS A 103 26.31 -17.07 -12.38
C HIS A 103 26.04 -15.63 -12.81
N LYS A 104 26.82 -15.10 -13.76
CA LYS A 104 26.64 -13.73 -14.26
C LYS A 104 25.41 -13.61 -15.14
N VAL A 105 25.15 -14.60 -15.98
CA VAL A 105 23.92 -14.66 -16.78
C VAL A 105 22.70 -14.76 -15.85
N THR A 106 22.77 -15.57 -14.79
CA THR A 106 21.68 -15.66 -13.79
C THR A 106 21.44 -14.32 -13.09
N ASP A 107 22.48 -13.66 -12.60
CA ASP A 107 22.39 -12.33 -11.95
C ASP A 107 21.79 -11.28 -12.90
N LEU A 108 22.29 -11.21 -14.13
CA LEU A 108 21.75 -10.30 -15.14
C LEU A 108 20.29 -10.60 -15.48
N THR A 109 19.92 -11.88 -15.54
CA THR A 109 18.53 -12.30 -15.76
C THR A 109 17.65 -11.81 -14.62
N THR A 110 18.08 -11.97 -13.36
CA THR A 110 17.33 -11.46 -12.20
C THR A 110 17.19 -9.94 -12.22
N GLN A 111 18.24 -9.21 -12.60
CA GLN A 111 18.20 -7.75 -12.73
C GLN A 111 17.24 -7.28 -13.83
N VAL A 112 17.21 -7.97 -14.98
CA VAL A 112 16.28 -7.69 -16.08
C VAL A 112 14.84 -8.03 -15.72
N VAL A 113 14.60 -9.13 -15.00
CA VAL A 113 13.26 -9.45 -14.47
C VAL A 113 12.79 -8.36 -13.51
N LEU A 114 13.68 -7.85 -12.64
CA LEU A 114 13.36 -6.75 -11.75
C LEU A 114 13.08 -5.44 -12.50
N LEU A 115 13.83 -5.15 -13.56
CA LEU A 115 13.55 -4.03 -14.46
C LEU A 115 12.16 -4.15 -15.10
N SER A 116 11.81 -5.35 -15.60
CA SER A 116 10.48 -5.60 -16.16
C SER A 116 9.39 -5.37 -15.13
N ASN A 117 9.60 -5.76 -13.87
CA ASN A 117 8.67 -5.50 -12.79
C ASN A 117 8.55 -4.00 -12.47
N TYR A 118 9.64 -3.23 -12.53
CA TYR A 118 9.60 -1.76 -12.38
C TYR A 118 8.84 -1.07 -13.52
N LEU A 119 9.03 -1.55 -14.75
CA LEU A 119 8.29 -1.08 -15.91
C LEU A 119 6.79 -1.37 -15.78
N GLU A 120 6.44 -2.62 -15.46
CA GLU A 120 5.03 -3.03 -15.31
C GLU A 120 4.35 -2.33 -14.13
N LYS A 121 5.07 -2.01 -13.06
CA LYS A 121 4.51 -1.29 -11.89
C LYS A 121 4.45 0.23 -12.06
N GLY A 122 5.02 0.79 -13.13
CA GLY A 122 4.99 2.24 -13.39
C GLY A 122 5.88 3.06 -12.44
N PHE A 123 7.11 2.59 -12.16
CA PHE A 123 8.01 3.30 -11.26
C PHE A 123 8.42 4.69 -11.80
N PRO A 124 8.86 5.63 -10.94
CA PRO A 124 9.38 6.92 -11.38
C PRO A 124 10.53 6.77 -12.39
N ASP A 125 10.49 7.58 -13.45
CA ASP A 125 11.46 7.55 -14.55
C ASP A 125 12.91 7.48 -14.08
N VAL A 126 13.27 8.32 -13.10
CA VAL A 126 14.64 8.44 -12.57
C VAL A 126 15.14 7.10 -12.03
N LEU A 127 14.28 6.36 -11.32
CA LEU A 127 14.61 5.04 -10.79
C LEU A 127 14.75 4.05 -11.96
N VAL A 128 13.77 3.99 -12.86
CA VAL A 128 13.80 3.04 -13.99
C VAL A 128 15.03 3.25 -14.89
N TYR A 129 15.33 4.50 -15.27
CA TYR A 129 16.53 4.83 -16.05
C TYR A 129 17.82 4.54 -15.26
N GLY A 130 17.84 4.83 -13.96
CA GLY A 130 18.97 4.51 -13.09
C GLY A 130 19.27 3.00 -13.06
N TRP A 131 18.23 2.17 -12.93
CA TRP A 131 18.37 0.71 -12.97
C TRP A 131 18.80 0.20 -14.34
N ALA A 132 18.22 0.73 -15.42
CA ALA A 132 18.60 0.36 -16.78
C ALA A 132 20.07 0.71 -17.07
N ALA A 133 20.51 1.92 -16.68
CA ALA A 133 21.90 2.35 -16.81
C ALA A 133 22.85 1.48 -15.98
N PHE A 134 22.44 1.10 -14.76
CA PHE A 134 23.17 0.18 -13.90
C PHE A 134 23.38 -1.19 -14.57
N ILE A 135 22.34 -1.80 -15.13
CA ILE A 135 22.44 -3.07 -15.87
C ILE A 135 23.34 -2.91 -17.09
N SER A 136 23.21 -1.81 -17.85
CA SER A 136 24.08 -1.54 -19.00
C SER A 136 25.55 -1.40 -18.61
N CYS A 137 25.87 -0.76 -17.47
CA CYS A 137 27.22 -0.67 -16.93
C CYS A 137 27.76 -2.04 -16.49
N ASN A 138 26.91 -2.86 -15.86
CA ASN A 138 27.24 -4.23 -15.46
C ASN A 138 27.63 -5.07 -16.69
N CYS A 139 26.86 -4.97 -17.77
CA CYS A 139 27.18 -5.60 -19.06
C CYS A 139 28.48 -5.09 -19.68
N LEU A 140 28.74 -3.77 -19.67
CA LEU A 140 29.98 -3.20 -20.20
C LEU A 140 31.21 -3.68 -19.44
N SER A 141 31.09 -3.82 -18.12
CA SER A 141 32.13 -4.42 -17.29
C SER A 141 32.48 -5.84 -17.76
N CYS A 142 31.46 -6.67 -18.07
CA CYS A 142 31.67 -8.00 -18.63
C CYS A 142 32.38 -7.95 -20.00
N VAL A 143 31.95 -7.05 -20.89
CA VAL A 143 32.58 -6.86 -22.21
C VAL A 143 34.05 -6.48 -22.06
N HIS A 144 34.33 -5.50 -21.20
CA HIS A 144 35.67 -5.01 -20.92
C HIS A 144 36.59 -6.14 -20.40
N ASN A 145 36.08 -6.95 -19.47
CA ASN A 145 36.82 -8.09 -18.90
C ASN A 145 37.09 -9.18 -19.96
N ILE A 146 36.11 -9.52 -20.81
CA ILE A 146 36.27 -10.54 -21.85
C ILE A 146 37.22 -10.09 -22.97
N LEU A 147 37.18 -8.81 -23.36
CA LEU A 147 37.97 -8.30 -24.50
C LEU A 147 39.42 -7.98 -24.16
N LEU A 148 39.68 -7.40 -22.98
CA LEU A 148 41.01 -6.88 -22.66
C LEU A 148 41.95 -7.92 -22.05
N ASP A 149 41.44 -9.03 -21.51
CA ASP A 149 42.20 -10.22 -21.04
C ASP A 149 43.40 -9.89 -20.09
N LYS A 150 43.47 -8.65 -19.58
CA LYS A 150 44.58 -8.03 -18.84
C LYS A 150 44.31 -7.89 -17.34
N HIS A 151 43.08 -8.13 -16.90
CA HIS A 151 42.70 -7.96 -15.51
C HIS A 151 43.10 -9.20 -14.70
N SER A 152 43.60 -8.97 -13.48
CA SER A 152 43.78 -10.08 -12.55
C SER A 152 42.40 -10.65 -12.22
N ALA A 153 42.33 -11.96 -12.02
CA ALA A 153 41.06 -12.58 -11.65
C ALA A 153 40.48 -12.05 -10.33
N LEU A 154 41.30 -11.43 -9.46
CA LEU A 154 40.86 -10.71 -8.28
C LEU A 154 40.11 -9.43 -8.65
N ALA A 155 40.59 -8.67 -9.65
CA ALA A 155 39.91 -7.47 -10.15
C ALA A 155 38.56 -7.82 -10.81
N GLU A 156 38.50 -8.91 -11.60
CA GLU A 156 37.25 -9.38 -12.21
C GLU A 156 36.19 -9.71 -11.14
N ILE A 157 36.56 -10.50 -10.12
CA ILE A 157 35.61 -10.90 -9.06
C ILE A 157 35.22 -9.70 -8.18
N LEU A 158 36.14 -8.79 -7.90
CA LEU A 158 35.85 -7.59 -7.11
C LEU A 158 34.81 -6.70 -7.82
N VAL A 159 34.98 -6.46 -9.11
CA VAL A 159 34.05 -5.65 -9.89
C VAL A 159 32.67 -6.31 -9.95
N ASP A 160 32.60 -7.62 -10.22
CA ASP A 160 31.33 -8.36 -10.20
C ASP A 160 30.64 -8.29 -8.83
N SER A 161 31.40 -8.39 -7.74
CA SER A 161 30.88 -8.31 -6.38
C SER A 161 30.31 -6.93 -6.04
N ILE A 162 30.90 -5.85 -6.60
CA ILE A 162 30.38 -4.48 -6.42
C ILE A 162 29.01 -4.32 -7.10
N PHE A 163 28.85 -4.84 -8.32
CA PHE A 163 27.55 -4.82 -8.99
C PHE A 163 26.51 -5.62 -8.22
N ASP A 164 26.85 -6.84 -7.76
CA ASP A 164 25.93 -7.66 -6.97
C ASP A 164 25.51 -6.94 -5.67
N LEU A 165 26.44 -6.25 -4.99
CA LEU A 165 26.17 -5.44 -3.79
C LEU A 165 25.23 -4.27 -4.08
N ILE A 166 25.47 -3.54 -5.17
CA ILE A 166 24.64 -2.40 -5.55
C ILE A 166 23.22 -2.86 -5.86
N ALA A 167 23.08 -3.94 -6.63
CA ALA A 167 21.80 -4.49 -7.03
C ALA A 167 20.98 -5.00 -5.83
N THR A 168 21.63 -5.70 -4.89
CA THR A 168 20.97 -6.40 -3.78
C THR A 168 20.68 -5.50 -2.59
N ILE A 169 21.55 -4.52 -2.31
CA ILE A 169 21.48 -3.70 -1.09
C ILE A 169 21.30 -2.22 -1.41
N VAL A 170 22.19 -1.64 -2.22
CA VAL A 170 22.23 -0.17 -2.38
C VAL A 170 20.99 0.34 -3.10
N TYR A 171 20.57 -0.32 -4.18
CA TYR A 171 19.45 0.15 -4.99
C TYR A 171 18.10 0.12 -4.25
N PRO A 172 17.73 -0.98 -3.56
CA PRO A 172 16.66 -0.97 -2.55
C PRO A 172 16.65 0.23 -1.60
N ILE A 173 17.81 0.56 -1.03
CA ILE A 173 17.96 1.70 -0.11
C ILE A 173 17.73 3.02 -0.85
N LEU A 174 18.28 3.18 -2.06
CA LEU A 174 18.06 4.37 -2.89
C LEU A 174 16.58 4.61 -3.20
N VAL A 175 15.81 3.55 -3.46
CA VAL A 175 14.36 3.64 -3.65
C VAL A 175 13.65 4.13 -2.38
N LEU A 176 14.00 3.60 -1.21
CA LEU A 176 13.43 4.08 0.07
C LEU A 176 13.82 5.52 0.37
N VAL A 177 15.07 5.89 0.10
CA VAL A 177 15.57 7.27 0.25
C VAL A 177 14.81 8.20 -0.71
N TYR A 178 14.57 7.78 -1.95
CA TYR A 178 13.74 8.52 -2.89
C TYR A 178 12.32 8.73 -2.33
N CYS A 179 11.66 7.68 -1.85
CA CYS A 179 10.33 7.80 -1.24
C CYS A 179 10.35 8.72 -0.02
N TYR A 180 11.39 8.64 0.82
CA TYR A 180 11.52 9.48 2.02
C TYR A 180 11.63 10.97 1.68
N TYR A 181 12.40 11.34 0.66
CA TYR A 181 12.57 12.74 0.26
C TYR A 181 11.44 13.29 -0.60
N ASN A 182 10.68 12.43 -1.29
CA ASN A 182 9.56 12.85 -2.11
C ASN A 182 8.21 12.80 -1.37
N PHE A 183 8.11 12.11 -0.24
CA PHE A 183 6.86 12.08 0.54
C PHE A 183 6.57 13.44 1.19
N GLN A 184 5.53 14.11 0.71
CA GLN A 184 5.03 15.38 1.22
C GLN A 184 3.75 15.16 2.02
N PHE A 185 3.80 15.48 3.31
CA PHE A 185 2.64 15.48 4.18
C PHE A 185 2.74 16.65 5.14
N ASP A 186 1.68 17.45 5.23
CA ASP A 186 1.66 18.62 6.12
C ASP A 186 1.39 18.17 7.57
N HIS A 187 2.45 17.71 8.22
CA HIS A 187 2.43 17.27 9.61
C HIS A 187 2.06 18.38 10.59
N GLU A 188 2.31 19.65 10.26
CA GLU A 188 2.01 20.77 11.16
C GLU A 188 0.54 21.11 11.15
N VAL A 189 -0.07 21.20 9.96
CA VAL A 189 -1.53 21.33 9.82
C VAL A 189 -2.23 20.12 10.42
N PHE A 190 -1.79 18.91 10.09
CA PHE A 190 -2.51 17.71 10.52
C PHE A 190 -2.51 17.54 12.04
N ARG A 191 -1.43 17.93 12.72
CA ARG A 191 -1.37 17.94 14.19
C ARG A 191 -2.42 18.85 14.83
N THR A 192 -2.83 19.94 14.17
CA THR A 192 -3.91 20.80 14.68
C THR A 192 -5.27 20.09 14.68
N TYR A 193 -5.56 19.23 13.69
CA TYR A 193 -6.76 18.41 13.68
C TYR A 193 -6.77 17.43 14.84
N VAL A 194 -5.70 16.63 15.00
CA VAL A 194 -5.59 15.63 16.07
C VAL A 194 -5.66 16.25 17.47
N GLN A 195 -5.11 17.45 17.64
CA GLN A 195 -5.10 18.14 18.94
C GLN A 195 -6.48 18.64 19.37
N VAL A 196 -7.33 19.05 18.42
CA VAL A 196 -8.58 19.78 18.72
C VAL A 196 -9.82 18.92 18.47
N LEU A 197 -9.83 18.12 17.41
CA LEU A 197 -11.00 17.36 17.01
C LEU A 197 -11.19 16.11 17.88
N PRO A 198 -12.44 15.72 18.18
CA PRO A 198 -12.72 14.53 18.96
C PRO A 198 -12.34 13.26 18.18
N ALA A 199 -12.10 12.18 18.93
CA ALA A 199 -11.88 10.85 18.35
C ALA A 199 -13.09 10.43 17.48
N GLY A 200 -12.81 9.79 16.35
CA GLY A 200 -13.82 9.39 15.37
C GLY A 200 -14.20 10.48 14.36
N SER A 201 -13.60 11.67 14.41
CA SER A 201 -13.78 12.68 13.36
C SER A 201 -13.18 12.19 12.03
N PHE A 202 -13.75 12.57 10.90
CA PHE A 202 -13.24 12.17 9.59
C PHE A 202 -11.90 12.86 9.28
N GLU A 203 -11.77 14.11 9.71
CA GLU A 203 -10.62 14.99 9.45
C GLU A 203 -9.34 14.50 10.15
N ILE A 204 -9.46 13.61 11.14
CA ILE A 204 -8.30 12.99 11.81
C ILE A 204 -7.82 11.70 11.11
N ILE A 205 -8.39 11.36 9.95
CA ILE A 205 -7.96 10.20 9.14
C ILE A 205 -6.88 10.67 8.14
N ALA A 206 -5.61 10.55 8.54
CA ALA A 206 -4.47 11.11 7.82
C ALA A 206 -4.31 10.57 6.40
N ARG A 207 -4.55 9.27 6.19
CA ARG A 207 -4.42 8.61 4.87
C ARG A 207 -5.33 9.17 3.78
N LEU A 208 -6.42 9.85 4.15
CA LEU A 208 -7.33 10.47 3.19
C LEU A 208 -6.78 11.78 2.63
N PHE A 209 -5.92 12.47 3.40
CA PHE A 209 -5.36 13.76 3.03
C PHE A 209 -3.98 13.66 2.36
N ALA A 210 -3.24 12.59 2.62
CA ALA A 210 -1.94 12.33 1.98
C ALA A 210 -2.04 12.23 0.46
N ASP A 211 -0.93 12.51 -0.24
CA ASP A 211 -0.87 12.35 -1.68
C ASP A 211 -1.04 10.85 -2.01
N PRO A 212 -2.09 10.49 -2.76
CA PRO A 212 -2.40 9.10 -3.04
C PRO A 212 -1.37 8.41 -3.96
N ALA A 213 -0.69 9.14 -4.85
CA ALA A 213 0.36 8.59 -5.71
C ALA A 213 1.65 8.33 -4.93
N GLU A 214 2.02 9.24 -4.03
CA GLU A 214 3.18 9.03 -3.15
C GLU A 214 2.96 7.86 -2.19
N VAL A 215 1.75 7.74 -1.65
CA VAL A 215 1.38 6.62 -0.77
C VAL A 215 1.48 5.29 -1.51
N GLU A 216 0.95 5.24 -2.73
CA GLU A 216 0.98 4.02 -3.54
C GLU A 216 2.41 3.68 -3.97
N LEU A 217 3.20 4.66 -4.38
CA LEU A 217 4.61 4.47 -4.71
C LEU A 217 5.37 3.85 -3.55
N PHE A 218 5.21 4.38 -2.33
CA PHE A 218 5.85 3.80 -1.15
C PHE A 218 5.35 2.38 -0.90
N ARG A 219 4.03 2.13 -0.91
CA ARG A 219 3.45 0.80 -0.66
C ARG A 219 3.99 -0.24 -1.63
N VAL A 220 3.98 0.05 -2.93
CA VAL A 220 4.46 -0.87 -3.98
C VAL A 220 5.96 -1.18 -3.81
N ASN A 221 6.76 -0.17 -3.49
CA ASN A 221 8.20 -0.31 -3.26
C ASN A 221 8.50 -1.10 -1.99
N PHE A 222 7.88 -0.72 -0.89
CA PHE A 222 8.06 -1.37 0.41
C PHE A 222 7.62 -2.84 0.36
N ASN A 223 6.51 -3.14 -0.32
CA ASN A 223 6.06 -4.51 -0.54
C ASN A 223 7.02 -5.32 -1.41
N SER A 224 7.67 -4.68 -2.40
CA SER A 224 8.75 -5.29 -3.19
C SER A 224 9.98 -5.58 -2.32
N LEU A 225 10.35 -4.70 -1.39
CA LEU A 225 11.46 -4.97 -0.47
C LEU A 225 11.13 -6.02 0.57
N ARG A 226 9.84 -6.24 0.81
CA ARG A 226 9.39 -7.18 1.81
C ARG A 226 9.35 -8.62 1.30
N ASP A 227 9.55 -8.88 0.01
CA ASP A 227 9.47 -10.23 -0.57
C ASP A 227 8.11 -10.89 -0.37
N GLN A 228 7.03 -10.12 -0.56
CA GLN A 228 5.68 -10.65 -0.39
C GLN A 228 5.33 -11.78 -1.37
N THR A 229 6.04 -11.89 -2.50
CA THR A 229 5.82 -12.98 -3.46
C THR A 229 6.97 -14.00 -3.42
N PRO A 230 6.66 -15.30 -3.61
CA PRO A 230 7.68 -16.35 -3.67
C PRO A 230 8.76 -16.10 -4.73
N LEU A 231 8.37 -15.51 -5.86
CA LEU A 231 9.30 -15.17 -6.94
C LEU A 231 10.34 -14.15 -6.49
N LEU A 232 9.91 -13.08 -5.83
CA LEU A 232 10.79 -12.02 -5.36
C LEU A 232 11.73 -12.52 -4.25
N LEU A 233 11.21 -13.35 -3.36
CA LEU A 233 12.00 -14.03 -2.34
C LEU A 233 13.12 -14.87 -2.98
N VAL A 234 12.79 -15.68 -3.98
CA VAL A 234 13.78 -16.51 -4.71
C VAL A 234 14.81 -15.61 -5.40
N ILE A 235 14.38 -14.53 -6.05
CA ILE A 235 15.29 -13.58 -6.71
C ILE A 235 16.30 -13.00 -5.71
N HIS A 236 15.83 -12.44 -4.59
CA HIS A 236 16.74 -11.85 -3.62
C HIS A 236 17.63 -12.89 -2.93
N LEU A 237 17.13 -14.10 -2.64
CA LEU A 237 17.98 -15.18 -2.11
C LEU A 237 19.07 -15.61 -3.10
N LEU A 238 18.75 -15.70 -4.40
CA LEU A 238 19.73 -16.02 -5.44
C LEU A 238 20.78 -14.92 -5.60
N MET A 239 20.40 -13.65 -5.52
CA MET A 239 21.32 -12.51 -5.58
C MET A 239 22.24 -12.45 -4.35
N ASN A 240 21.70 -12.71 -3.14
CA ASN A 240 22.52 -12.80 -1.94
C ASN A 240 23.48 -14.00 -1.97
N TRP A 241 23.04 -15.14 -2.50
CA TRP A 241 23.85 -16.35 -2.67
C TRP A 241 24.96 -16.16 -3.71
N SER A 242 24.67 -15.52 -4.85
CA SER A 242 25.66 -15.23 -5.88
C SER A 242 26.78 -14.34 -5.35
N PHE A 243 26.43 -13.30 -4.60
CA PHE A 243 27.38 -12.40 -3.94
C PHE A 243 28.24 -13.17 -2.93
N TRP A 244 27.64 -13.98 -2.05
CA TRP A 244 28.39 -14.79 -1.07
C TRP A 244 29.40 -15.74 -1.72
N HIS A 245 28.99 -16.46 -2.76
CA HIS A 245 29.85 -17.38 -3.48
C HIS A 245 31.02 -16.66 -4.17
N ARG A 246 30.77 -15.50 -4.79
CA ARG A 246 31.80 -14.70 -5.47
C ARG A 246 32.80 -14.09 -4.51
N PHE A 247 32.34 -13.59 -3.37
CA PHE A 247 33.23 -12.96 -2.40
C PHE A 247 34.17 -13.98 -1.71
N LYS A 248 33.73 -15.24 -1.57
CA LYS A 248 34.60 -16.37 -1.17
C LYS A 248 35.74 -16.61 -2.18
N ALA A 249 35.47 -16.41 -3.47
CA ALA A 249 36.44 -16.61 -4.55
C ALA A 249 37.49 -15.48 -4.69
N VAL A 250 37.29 -14.31 -4.05
CA VAL A 250 38.25 -13.18 -4.03
C VAL A 250 39.59 -13.55 -3.37
N VAL A 251 39.63 -14.63 -2.57
CA VAL A 251 40.78 -14.94 -1.69
C VAL A 251 41.88 -15.76 -2.38
N GLU A 252 41.63 -16.48 -3.47
CA GLU A 252 42.63 -17.39 -4.08
C GLU A 252 42.42 -17.53 -5.60
N VAL A 253 43.45 -17.24 -6.43
CA VAL A 253 43.32 -17.45 -7.89
C VAL A 253 44.60 -17.82 -8.67
N LEU A 254 44.45 -18.79 -9.59
CA LEU A 254 45.16 -18.95 -10.88
C LEU A 254 44.17 -19.34 -12.01
N GLN A 255 44.54 -19.19 -13.28
CA GLN A 255 43.65 -18.70 -14.38
C GLN A 255 43.56 -19.60 -15.66
N ASN A 256 42.42 -19.59 -16.38
CA ASN A 256 42.22 -20.04 -17.79
C ASN A 256 41.11 -19.21 -18.52
N ARG A 257 41.03 -19.17 -19.86
CA ARG A 257 40.29 -18.17 -20.71
C ARG A 257 38.79 -18.46 -21.01
N VAL A 258 38.00 -17.41 -21.30
CA VAL A 258 36.58 -17.44 -21.78
C VAL A 258 36.52 -17.26 -23.31
N PRO A 259 35.57 -17.87 -24.05
CA PRO A 259 35.38 -17.61 -25.47
C PRO A 259 34.88 -16.18 -25.77
N LYS A 260 35.50 -15.52 -26.77
CA LYS A 260 35.17 -14.16 -27.23
C LYS A 260 33.72 -13.91 -27.72
N PRO A 261 32.95 -14.85 -28.33
CA PRO A 261 31.60 -14.53 -28.81
C PRO A 261 30.62 -14.13 -27.69
N PHE A 262 30.86 -14.51 -26.43
CA PHE A 262 30.05 -14.07 -25.31
C PHE A 262 30.14 -12.56 -25.05
N ALA A 263 31.22 -11.88 -25.45
CA ALA A 263 31.31 -10.42 -25.35
C ALA A 263 30.28 -9.70 -26.23
N LEU A 264 29.95 -10.25 -27.40
CA LEU A 264 28.96 -9.67 -28.30
C LEU A 264 27.56 -9.67 -27.68
N PHE A 265 27.21 -10.72 -26.93
CA PHE A 265 25.94 -10.82 -26.21
C PHE A 265 25.78 -9.70 -25.15
N PHE A 266 26.79 -9.52 -24.27
CA PHE A 266 26.74 -8.46 -23.26
C PHE A 266 26.79 -7.06 -23.87
N MET A 267 27.51 -6.88 -24.97
CA MET A 267 27.56 -5.61 -25.70
C MET A 267 26.19 -5.25 -26.29
N ALA A 268 25.49 -6.22 -26.88
CA ALA A 268 24.16 -6.02 -27.40
C ALA A 268 23.17 -5.61 -26.30
N ILE A 269 23.17 -6.29 -25.15
CA ILE A 269 22.31 -5.92 -24.01
C ILE A 269 22.61 -4.50 -23.54
N SER A 270 23.89 -4.16 -23.34
CA SER A 270 24.26 -2.84 -22.84
C SER A 270 23.77 -1.69 -23.74
N VAL A 271 23.92 -1.86 -25.06
CA VAL A 271 23.54 -0.84 -26.05
C VAL A 271 22.02 -0.75 -26.22
N LEU A 272 21.30 -1.88 -26.18
CA LEU A 272 19.88 -1.92 -26.51
C LEU A 272 18.94 -1.67 -25.32
N LEU A 273 19.39 -1.90 -24.08
CA LEU A 273 18.52 -1.87 -22.91
C LEU A 273 17.97 -0.47 -22.59
N VAL A 274 18.83 0.56 -22.56
CA VAL A 274 18.39 1.93 -22.28
C VAL A 274 17.47 2.46 -23.39
N PRO A 275 17.77 2.29 -24.69
CA PRO A 275 16.81 2.61 -25.75
C PRO A 275 15.49 1.85 -25.63
N TYR A 276 15.53 0.57 -25.23
CA TYR A 276 14.32 -0.23 -25.00
C TYR A 276 13.42 0.40 -23.93
N VAL A 277 14.01 0.74 -22.78
CA VAL A 277 13.32 1.39 -21.66
C VAL A 277 12.79 2.76 -22.08
N HIS A 278 13.59 3.55 -22.78
CA HIS A 278 13.20 4.88 -23.25
C HIS A 278 11.97 4.82 -24.16
N LEU A 279 11.98 3.91 -25.13
CA LEU A 279 10.86 3.73 -26.06
C LEU A 279 9.61 3.21 -25.36
N ALA A 280 9.74 2.30 -24.38
CA ALA A 280 8.61 1.82 -23.59
C ALA A 280 7.97 2.95 -22.76
N ILE A 281 8.78 3.77 -22.09
CA ILE A 281 8.30 4.93 -21.31
C ILE A 281 7.63 5.95 -22.23
N GLN A 282 8.27 6.30 -23.34
CA GLN A 282 7.76 7.31 -24.26
C GLN A 282 6.44 6.87 -24.91
N ALA A 283 6.33 5.60 -25.33
CA ALA A 283 5.11 5.06 -25.91
C ALA A 283 3.96 5.07 -24.90
N SER A 284 4.14 4.49 -23.71
CA SER A 284 3.10 4.48 -22.67
C SER A 284 2.71 5.90 -22.23
N ARG A 285 3.68 6.82 -22.09
CA ARG A 285 3.38 8.22 -21.76
C ARG A 285 2.53 8.88 -22.84
N SER A 286 2.83 8.65 -24.12
CA SER A 286 2.02 9.22 -25.19
C SER A 286 0.58 8.70 -25.16
N ALA A 287 0.39 7.40 -24.90
CA ALA A 287 -0.93 6.78 -24.79
C ALA A 287 -1.74 7.28 -23.58
N CYS A 288 -1.07 7.56 -22.45
CA CYS A 288 -1.72 8.03 -21.23
C CYS A 288 -1.78 9.56 -21.08
N SER A 289 -1.05 10.34 -21.88
CA SER A 289 -1.04 11.80 -21.81
C SER A 289 -2.40 12.50 -21.91
N PRO A 290 -3.44 11.95 -22.57
CA PRO A 290 -4.77 12.55 -22.55
C PRO A 290 -5.51 12.44 -21.21
N TYR A 291 -5.05 11.57 -20.29
CA TYR A 291 -5.71 11.25 -19.02
C TYR A 291 -4.83 11.69 -17.85
N THR A 292 -5.06 12.89 -17.34
CA THR A 292 -4.29 13.47 -16.24
C THR A 292 -4.53 12.76 -14.90
N GLU A 293 -5.67 12.09 -14.79
CA GLU A 293 -6.19 11.37 -13.62
C GLU A 293 -5.52 9.99 -13.49
N CYS A 294 -4.92 9.48 -14.56
CA CYS A 294 -4.12 8.26 -14.54
C CYS A 294 -2.69 8.56 -14.04
N LEU A 295 -2.54 8.64 -12.71
CA LEU A 295 -1.27 9.02 -12.08
C LEU A 295 -0.15 7.98 -12.23
N VAL A 296 -0.49 6.69 -12.31
CA VAL A 296 0.48 5.60 -12.48
C VAL A 296 0.00 4.65 -13.56
N TYR A 297 0.87 4.34 -14.50
CA TYR A 297 0.60 3.45 -15.63
C TYR A 297 1.81 2.56 -15.95
N ALA A 298 1.58 1.39 -16.54
CA ALA A 298 2.65 0.47 -16.91
C ALA A 298 3.43 0.97 -18.14
N TYR A 299 4.75 0.81 -18.13
CA TYR A 299 5.59 1.08 -19.30
C TYR A 299 5.71 -0.16 -20.18
N ARG A 300 5.10 -0.11 -21.37
CA ARG A 300 5.08 -1.24 -22.30
C ARG A 300 5.69 -0.86 -23.63
N PHE A 301 6.47 -1.78 -24.16
CA PHE A 301 7.07 -1.59 -25.47
C PHE A 301 5.98 -1.70 -26.57
N PRO A 302 6.00 -0.84 -27.60
CA PRO A 302 4.94 -0.73 -28.61
C PRO A 302 4.93 -1.86 -29.68
N TRP A 303 5.33 -3.08 -29.32
CA TRP A 303 5.40 -4.22 -30.26
C TRP A 303 4.03 -4.75 -30.69
N THR A 304 3.00 -4.60 -29.85
CA THR A 304 1.64 -5.04 -30.16
C THR A 304 0.72 -3.85 -30.42
N PRO A 305 -0.31 -3.99 -31.28
CA PRO A 305 -1.33 -2.95 -31.47
C PRO A 305 -2.06 -2.58 -30.17
N ALA A 306 -2.31 -3.58 -29.31
CA ALA A 306 -2.91 -3.37 -27.99
C ALA A 306 -2.09 -2.41 -27.10
N ASN A 307 -0.76 -2.42 -27.22
CA ASN A 307 0.13 -1.51 -26.48
C ASN A 307 0.27 -0.12 -27.14
N LYS A 308 -0.33 0.12 -28.31
CA LYS A 308 -0.21 1.40 -29.03
C LYS A 308 -1.36 2.38 -28.75
N GLU A 309 -2.56 1.88 -28.47
CA GLU A 309 -3.77 2.71 -28.44
C GLU A 309 -4.43 2.80 -27.07
N VAL A 310 -4.22 1.81 -26.18
CA VAL A 310 -4.87 1.78 -24.87
C VAL A 310 -3.86 2.19 -23.79
N CYS A 311 -4.22 3.17 -22.95
CA CYS A 311 -3.43 3.54 -21.78
C CYS A 311 -3.47 2.40 -20.75
N PRO A 312 -2.32 1.77 -20.39
CA PRO A 312 -2.26 0.71 -19.39
C PRO A 312 -2.27 1.31 -17.96
N CYS A 313 -3.38 1.96 -17.62
CA CYS A 313 -3.54 2.67 -16.36
C CYS A 313 -3.59 1.69 -15.18
N ARG A 314 -2.82 1.98 -14.13
CA ARG A 314 -2.79 1.17 -12.90
C ARG A 314 -3.45 1.88 -11.72
N THR A 315 -3.31 3.20 -11.67
CA THR A 315 -3.83 4.02 -10.58
C THR A 315 -4.58 5.20 -11.19
N LEU A 316 -5.91 5.15 -11.05
CA LEU A 316 -6.83 6.22 -11.46
C LEU A 316 -7.30 6.96 -10.22
N ILE A 317 -6.99 8.25 -10.17
CA ILE A 317 -7.30 9.12 -9.05
C ILE A 317 -7.89 10.41 -9.61
N ASP A 318 -9.19 10.59 -9.39
CA ASP A 318 -9.89 11.84 -9.71
C ASP A 318 -10.64 12.33 -8.47
N ILE A 319 -10.11 13.40 -7.88
CA ILE A 319 -10.49 13.88 -6.55
C ILE A 319 -10.75 15.38 -6.64
N ASP A 320 -11.95 15.80 -6.28
CA ASP A 320 -12.23 17.17 -5.86
C ASP A 320 -12.51 17.17 -4.35
N ARG A 321 -11.64 17.81 -3.56
CA ARG A 321 -11.75 17.85 -2.08
C ARG A 321 -12.61 19.01 -1.57
N ALA A 322 -12.94 19.98 -2.43
CA ALA A 322 -13.61 21.20 -2.02
C ALA A 322 -14.42 21.81 -3.18
N PRO A 323 -15.52 21.15 -3.61
CA PRO A 323 -16.48 21.77 -4.51
C PRO A 323 -16.91 23.12 -3.93
N LYS A 324 -17.04 24.16 -4.77
CA LYS A 324 -17.23 25.53 -4.30
C LYS A 324 -18.67 26.01 -4.40
N THR A 325 -19.43 25.42 -5.32
CA THR A 325 -20.81 25.81 -5.58
C THR A 325 -21.78 24.66 -5.33
N PHE A 326 -23.04 25.00 -5.03
CA PHE A 326 -24.06 23.99 -4.83
C PHE A 326 -24.38 23.23 -6.13
N ASP A 327 -24.23 23.89 -7.28
CA ASP A 327 -24.42 23.25 -8.59
C ASP A 327 -23.35 22.20 -8.87
N GLU A 328 -22.07 22.52 -8.65
CA GLU A 328 -20.96 21.54 -8.74
C GLU A 328 -21.18 20.37 -7.77
N TRP A 329 -21.67 20.65 -6.56
CA TRP A 329 -21.98 19.62 -5.58
C TRP A 329 -23.09 18.69 -6.06
N ILE A 330 -24.21 19.22 -6.56
CA ILE A 330 -25.36 18.40 -6.96
C ILE A 330 -25.13 17.71 -8.31
N ASN A 331 -24.45 18.38 -9.25
CA ASN A 331 -24.13 17.92 -10.59
C ASN A 331 -22.61 17.74 -10.77
N PRO A 332 -21.97 16.77 -10.08
CA PRO A 332 -20.53 16.55 -10.21
C PRO A 332 -20.22 15.95 -11.60
N VAL A 333 -18.96 16.08 -12.01
CA VAL A 333 -18.47 15.55 -13.28
C VAL A 333 -18.69 14.03 -13.34
N ASP A 334 -19.34 13.56 -14.41
CA ASP A 334 -19.53 12.13 -14.67
C ASP A 334 -18.27 11.54 -15.29
N VAL A 335 -17.71 10.54 -14.61
CA VAL A 335 -16.44 9.90 -14.99
C VAL A 335 -16.66 8.47 -15.48
N THR A 336 -17.90 8.07 -15.76
CA THR A 336 -18.23 6.69 -16.16
C THR A 336 -17.48 6.28 -17.44
N ASP A 337 -17.46 7.14 -18.46
CA ASP A 337 -16.77 6.87 -19.73
C ASP A 337 -15.24 6.88 -19.58
N GLU A 338 -14.71 7.72 -18.69
CA GLU A 338 -13.28 7.78 -18.40
C GLU A 338 -12.81 6.51 -17.68
N VAL A 339 -13.50 6.11 -16.61
CA VAL A 339 -13.23 4.87 -15.87
C VAL A 339 -13.35 3.67 -16.79
N LYS A 340 -14.39 3.63 -17.65
CA LYS A 340 -14.56 2.60 -18.67
C LYS A 340 -13.35 2.50 -19.60
N THR A 341 -12.89 3.64 -20.12
CA THR A 341 -11.78 3.72 -21.06
C THR A 341 -10.45 3.29 -20.42
N LEU A 342 -10.18 3.75 -19.20
CA LEU A 342 -8.93 3.43 -18.49
C LEU A 342 -8.93 2.01 -17.90
N ALA A 343 -10.10 1.46 -17.56
CA ALA A 343 -10.24 0.06 -17.15
C ALA A 343 -10.19 -0.93 -18.33
N ALA A 344 -10.33 -0.47 -19.58
CA ALA A 344 -10.36 -1.34 -20.76
C ALA A 344 -9.07 -2.16 -20.94
N SER A 345 -7.94 -1.66 -20.43
CA SER A 345 -6.66 -2.36 -20.42
C SER A 345 -6.64 -3.60 -19.51
N GLY A 346 -7.52 -3.65 -18.50
CA GLY A 346 -7.49 -4.64 -17.42
C GLY A 346 -6.36 -4.41 -16.39
N ASP A 347 -5.58 -3.35 -16.54
CA ASP A 347 -4.39 -3.09 -15.71
C ASP A 347 -4.72 -2.34 -14.41
N LEU A 348 -5.95 -1.81 -14.27
CA LEU A 348 -6.32 -0.96 -13.15
C LEU A 348 -6.27 -1.73 -11.82
N LYS A 349 -5.56 -1.16 -10.85
CA LYS A 349 -5.35 -1.70 -9.50
C LYS A 349 -5.95 -0.82 -8.42
N VAL A 350 -5.85 0.49 -8.60
CA VAL A 350 -6.31 1.50 -7.64
C VAL A 350 -7.31 2.41 -8.34
N LEU A 351 -8.50 2.53 -7.78
CA LEU A 351 -9.54 3.47 -8.21
C LEU A 351 -9.96 4.31 -7.01
N ARG A 352 -9.63 5.61 -7.04
CA ARG A 352 -10.05 6.57 -6.01
C ARG A 352 -10.81 7.73 -6.65
N LEU A 353 -12.07 7.88 -6.27
CA LEU A 353 -12.94 8.95 -6.72
C LEU A 353 -13.52 9.69 -5.53
N ILE A 354 -13.46 11.03 -5.56
CA ILE A 354 -14.10 11.90 -4.56
C ILE A 354 -14.83 13.03 -5.30
N ASN A 355 -16.12 13.21 -5.00
CA ASN A 355 -16.96 14.23 -5.64
C ASN A 355 -17.00 14.12 -7.19
N ARG A 356 -17.14 12.88 -7.67
CA ARG A 356 -17.32 12.53 -9.10
C ARG A 356 -18.48 11.57 -9.25
N GLN A 357 -19.26 11.69 -10.32
CA GLN A 357 -20.39 10.79 -10.52
C GLN A 357 -19.93 9.45 -11.12
N LEU A 358 -20.26 8.36 -10.44
CA LEU A 358 -20.10 6.98 -10.92
C LEU A 358 -21.26 6.13 -10.39
N VAL A 359 -22.44 6.30 -10.99
CA VAL A 359 -23.68 5.67 -10.51
C VAL A 359 -23.61 4.14 -10.64
N GLU A 360 -23.05 3.66 -11.75
CA GLU A 360 -22.88 2.23 -12.03
C GLU A 360 -21.41 1.91 -12.32
N LEU A 361 -20.94 0.76 -11.82
CA LEU A 361 -19.59 0.29 -12.10
C LEU A 361 -19.51 -0.27 -13.54
N PRO A 362 -18.63 0.28 -14.40
CA PRO A 362 -18.49 -0.22 -15.77
C PRO A 362 -17.99 -1.66 -15.81
N THR A 363 -18.44 -2.43 -16.80
CA THR A 363 -18.17 -3.86 -16.92
C THR A 363 -16.70 -4.21 -17.12
N GLU A 364 -15.93 -3.27 -17.65
CA GLU A 364 -14.50 -3.37 -17.93
C GLU A 364 -13.70 -3.58 -16.63
N LEU A 365 -14.19 -3.04 -15.51
CA LEU A 365 -13.61 -3.25 -14.18
C LEU A 365 -13.67 -4.72 -13.73
N LYS A 366 -14.53 -5.55 -14.34
CA LYS A 366 -14.54 -7.01 -14.11
C LYS A 366 -13.21 -7.66 -14.48
N ASN A 367 -12.56 -7.15 -15.53
CA ASN A 367 -11.29 -7.69 -16.01
C ASN A 367 -10.10 -7.19 -15.18
N CYS A 368 -10.31 -6.16 -14.36
CA CYS A 368 -9.30 -5.58 -13.50
C CYS A 368 -9.17 -6.39 -12.19
N GLN A 369 -7.94 -6.57 -11.73
CA GLN A 369 -7.65 -7.18 -10.43
C GLN A 369 -7.43 -6.07 -9.39
N LEU A 370 -8.50 -5.37 -9.02
CA LEU A 370 -8.44 -4.24 -8.09
C LEU A 370 -7.87 -4.66 -6.73
N GLU A 371 -7.02 -3.79 -6.19
CA GLU A 371 -6.37 -3.89 -4.88
C GLU A 371 -6.92 -2.82 -3.93
N HIS A 372 -7.30 -1.65 -4.45
CA HIS A 372 -7.83 -0.53 -3.66
C HIS A 372 -8.99 0.15 -4.39
N LEU A 373 -10.17 0.16 -3.78
CA LEU A 373 -11.34 0.90 -4.25
C LEU A 373 -11.81 1.91 -3.18
N SER A 374 -11.81 3.19 -3.55
CA SER A 374 -12.31 4.29 -2.71
C SER A 374 -13.28 5.14 -3.51
N LEU A 375 -14.56 5.12 -3.16
CA LEU A 375 -15.62 5.86 -3.84
C LEU A 375 -16.33 6.75 -2.80
N ILE A 376 -16.02 8.04 -2.78
CA ILE A 376 -16.58 8.99 -1.80
C ILE A 376 -17.44 10.01 -2.54
N TYR A 377 -18.70 10.12 -2.14
CA TYR A 377 -19.68 11.03 -2.74
C TYR A 377 -19.93 10.79 -4.24
N THR A 378 -19.87 9.52 -4.67
CA THR A 378 -19.99 9.15 -6.09
C THR A 378 -21.39 8.78 -6.56
N SER A 379 -22.35 8.76 -5.64
CA SER A 379 -23.74 8.33 -5.87
C SER A 379 -23.85 6.90 -6.45
N THR A 380 -22.84 6.05 -6.23
CA THR A 380 -22.85 4.65 -6.67
C THR A 380 -24.01 3.91 -6.03
N ASN A 381 -24.88 3.33 -6.85
CA ASN A 381 -26.15 2.75 -6.38
C ASN A 381 -26.05 1.25 -6.06
N ARG A 382 -25.24 0.53 -6.82
CA ARG A 382 -25.15 -0.93 -6.71
C ARG A 382 -23.78 -1.46 -7.09
N PHE A 383 -23.40 -2.55 -6.42
CA PHE A 383 -22.27 -3.37 -6.86
C PHE A 383 -22.82 -4.51 -7.73
N PRO A 384 -22.38 -4.65 -9.00
CA PRO A 384 -22.78 -5.78 -9.83
C PRO A 384 -22.30 -7.12 -9.27
N ASP A 385 -23.00 -8.22 -9.54
CA ASP A 385 -22.67 -9.54 -8.96
C ASP A 385 -21.24 -10.02 -9.29
N TRP A 386 -20.69 -9.59 -10.44
CA TRP A 386 -19.33 -9.94 -10.84
C TRP A 386 -18.25 -9.31 -9.95
N THR A 387 -18.57 -8.32 -9.12
CA THR A 387 -17.62 -7.73 -8.14
C THR A 387 -17.15 -8.74 -7.09
N SER A 388 -17.92 -9.81 -6.86
CA SER A 388 -17.50 -10.96 -6.04
C SER A 388 -16.25 -11.69 -6.57
N THR A 389 -15.82 -11.41 -7.80
CA THR A 389 -14.63 -12.01 -8.42
C THR A 389 -13.31 -11.30 -8.09
N TRP A 390 -13.35 -10.13 -7.44
CA TRP A 390 -12.16 -9.37 -7.07
C TRP A 390 -11.42 -9.98 -5.87
N LYS A 391 -10.55 -10.95 -6.16
CA LYS A 391 -9.80 -11.69 -5.14
C LYS A 391 -8.64 -10.90 -4.53
N SER A 392 -8.17 -9.87 -5.24
CA SER A 392 -6.98 -9.08 -4.87
C SER A 392 -7.31 -7.85 -4.03
N LEU A 393 -8.59 -7.59 -3.74
CA LEU A 393 -9.03 -6.38 -3.08
C LEU A 393 -8.56 -6.36 -1.62
N GLU A 394 -7.81 -5.32 -1.25
CA GLU A 394 -7.24 -5.09 0.08
C GLU A 394 -8.01 -4.01 0.85
N PHE A 395 -8.50 -2.99 0.13
CA PHE A 395 -9.18 -1.83 0.70
C PHE A 395 -10.47 -1.53 -0.05
N LEU A 396 -11.56 -1.41 0.71
CA LEU A 396 -12.86 -0.98 0.21
C LEU A 396 -13.42 0.14 1.09
N HIS A 397 -13.49 1.36 0.53
CA HIS A 397 -14.17 2.50 1.14
C HIS A 397 -15.23 3.00 0.19
N VAL A 398 -16.50 2.89 0.58
CA VAL A 398 -17.61 3.49 -0.16
C VAL A 398 -18.39 4.40 0.77
N GLU A 399 -18.50 5.65 0.39
CA GLU A 399 -19.22 6.67 1.13
C GLU A 399 -20.21 7.37 0.20
N GLY A 400 -21.49 7.29 0.58
CA GLY A 400 -22.60 7.84 -0.18
C GLY A 400 -22.66 9.36 -0.13
N LYS A 401 -23.30 9.96 -1.13
CA LYS A 401 -23.56 11.39 -1.22
C LYS A 401 -24.91 11.73 -0.61
N GLN A 402 -24.97 12.74 0.25
CA GLN A 402 -26.24 13.16 0.83
C GLN A 402 -27.21 13.63 -0.27
N GLY A 403 -28.48 13.20 -0.17
CA GLY A 403 -29.51 13.50 -1.17
C GLY A 403 -29.54 12.58 -2.39
N SER A 404 -28.58 11.65 -2.51
CA SER A 404 -28.62 10.55 -3.49
C SER A 404 -29.13 9.25 -2.87
N ASP A 405 -29.60 8.33 -3.69
CA ASP A 405 -30.04 7.00 -3.23
C ASP A 405 -28.90 6.17 -2.61
N ASN A 406 -27.66 6.41 -3.09
CA ASN A 406 -26.43 5.71 -2.70
C ASN A 406 -26.58 4.18 -2.79
N LEU A 407 -25.70 3.41 -2.14
CA LEU A 407 -25.75 1.96 -2.21
C LEU A 407 -27.09 1.42 -1.68
N VAL A 408 -27.86 0.80 -2.57
CA VAL A 408 -29.11 0.08 -2.26
C VAL A 408 -28.89 -1.44 -2.31
N TYR A 409 -27.91 -1.90 -3.10
CA TYR A 409 -27.63 -3.33 -3.30
C TYR A 409 -26.15 -3.67 -3.25
N LEU A 410 -25.82 -4.68 -2.44
CA LEU A 410 -24.56 -5.40 -2.44
C LEU A 410 -24.83 -6.89 -2.72
N PRO A 411 -24.03 -7.56 -3.58
CA PRO A 411 -24.18 -8.98 -3.84
C PRO A 411 -24.00 -9.82 -2.56
N LYS A 412 -24.88 -10.80 -2.35
CA LYS A 412 -24.84 -11.66 -1.15
C LYS A 412 -23.52 -12.42 -0.98
N ASN A 413 -22.85 -12.71 -2.09
CA ASN A 413 -21.57 -13.41 -2.12
C ASN A 413 -20.37 -12.47 -2.32
N LEU A 414 -20.54 -11.14 -2.20
CA LEU A 414 -19.49 -10.15 -2.45
C LEU A 414 -18.21 -10.49 -1.68
N PHE A 415 -18.32 -10.72 -0.37
CA PHE A 415 -17.18 -10.99 0.52
C PHE A 415 -16.81 -12.47 0.65
N SER A 416 -17.43 -13.37 -0.14
CA SER A 416 -17.20 -14.82 -0.05
C SER A 416 -15.80 -15.25 -0.51
N ALA A 417 -15.13 -14.45 -1.35
CA ALA A 417 -13.85 -14.78 -1.97
C ALA A 417 -12.88 -13.59 -1.99
N MET A 418 -12.79 -12.84 -0.88
CA MET A 418 -11.91 -11.67 -0.72
C MET A 418 -10.88 -11.90 0.41
N PRO A 419 -9.95 -12.86 0.25
CA PRO A 419 -9.04 -13.28 1.32
C PRO A 419 -7.96 -12.23 1.65
N HIS A 420 -7.82 -11.19 0.83
CA HIS A 420 -6.85 -10.12 1.01
C HIS A 420 -7.45 -8.85 1.62
N LEU A 421 -8.76 -8.78 1.81
CA LEU A 421 -9.43 -7.57 2.32
C LEU A 421 -9.00 -7.32 3.76
N VAL A 422 -8.49 -6.11 4.03
CA VAL A 422 -7.98 -5.66 5.34
C VAL A 422 -8.86 -4.58 5.95
N PHE A 423 -9.42 -3.71 5.10
CA PHE A 423 -10.18 -2.55 5.52
C PHE A 423 -11.51 -2.47 4.76
N LEU A 424 -12.60 -2.35 5.51
CA LEU A 424 -13.95 -2.14 4.99
C LEU A 424 -14.56 -0.90 5.64
N HIS A 425 -14.90 0.10 4.83
CA HIS A 425 -15.66 1.27 5.26
C HIS A 425 -16.88 1.47 4.37
N LEU A 426 -18.06 1.50 4.99
CA LEU A 426 -19.32 1.84 4.34
C LEU A 426 -19.99 3.00 5.10
N ALA A 427 -20.25 4.10 4.40
CA ALA A 427 -20.82 5.30 5.00
C ALA A 427 -21.97 5.91 4.18
N LEU A 428 -22.96 6.50 4.84
CA LEU A 428 -24.05 7.28 4.22
C LEU A 428 -24.91 6.46 3.22
N HIS A 429 -25.28 5.24 3.59
CA HIS A 429 -26.16 4.38 2.78
C HIS A 429 -27.48 4.11 3.51
N LYS A 430 -28.39 5.08 3.45
CA LYS A 430 -29.67 5.05 4.17
C LYS A 430 -30.57 3.87 3.74
N SER A 431 -30.48 3.47 2.48
CA SER A 431 -31.32 2.42 1.87
C SER A 431 -30.74 1.01 1.99
N LEU A 432 -29.49 0.86 2.44
CA LEU A 432 -28.84 -0.44 2.58
C LEU A 432 -29.37 -1.17 3.82
N LYS A 433 -30.08 -2.27 3.61
CA LYS A 433 -30.78 -3.01 4.67
C LYS A 433 -29.97 -4.16 5.26
N GLU A 434 -29.10 -4.76 4.47
CA GLU A 434 -28.35 -5.96 4.81
C GLU A 434 -26.90 -5.81 4.35
N LEU A 435 -25.98 -6.29 5.17
CA LEU A 435 -24.57 -6.41 4.82
C LEU A 435 -24.27 -7.89 4.48
N PRO A 436 -23.61 -8.19 3.33
CA PRO A 436 -23.26 -9.57 2.98
C PRO A 436 -22.35 -10.23 4.02
N ALA A 437 -22.41 -11.57 4.10
CA ALA A 437 -21.59 -12.34 5.03
C ALA A 437 -20.09 -12.18 4.75
N LEU A 438 -19.30 -11.97 5.81
CA LEU A 438 -17.86 -11.68 5.75
C LEU A 438 -16.97 -12.94 5.79
N ASP A 439 -17.56 -14.12 5.60
CA ASP A 439 -16.92 -15.43 5.73
C ASP A 439 -15.61 -15.62 4.93
N GLY A 440 -15.47 -14.95 3.79
CA GLY A 440 -14.30 -15.06 2.92
C GLY A 440 -13.20 -14.03 3.19
N THR A 441 -13.34 -13.18 4.22
CA THR A 441 -12.46 -12.04 4.51
C THR A 441 -11.51 -12.33 5.69
N LEU A 442 -10.70 -13.38 5.54
CA LEU A 442 -9.87 -13.91 6.64
C LEU A 442 -8.86 -12.92 7.24
N LYS A 443 -8.42 -11.92 6.45
CA LYS A 443 -7.43 -10.92 6.84
C LYS A 443 -8.04 -9.57 7.23
N LEU A 444 -9.37 -9.50 7.37
CA LEU A 444 -10.06 -8.26 7.68
C LEU A 444 -9.67 -7.79 9.09
N GLN A 445 -9.10 -6.58 9.19
CA GLN A 445 -8.60 -6.02 10.44
C GLN A 445 -9.49 -4.89 10.96
N THR A 446 -10.13 -4.13 10.08
CA THR A 446 -10.94 -2.97 10.46
C THR A 446 -12.26 -2.93 9.70
N ILE A 447 -13.35 -2.72 10.43
CA ILE A 447 -14.69 -2.46 9.89
C ILE A 447 -15.17 -1.10 10.42
N GLU A 448 -15.48 -0.19 9.53
CA GLU A 448 -16.07 1.12 9.82
C GLU A 448 -17.43 1.23 9.13
N LEU A 449 -18.50 1.37 9.92
CA LEU A 449 -19.86 1.51 9.42
C LEU A 449 -20.44 2.81 9.95
N ALA A 450 -20.84 3.71 9.03
CA ALA A 450 -21.33 5.03 9.40
C ALA A 450 -22.64 5.39 8.69
N HIS A 451 -23.63 5.94 9.40
CA HIS A 451 -24.90 6.39 8.80
C HIS A 451 -25.60 5.33 7.91
N LEU A 452 -25.65 4.08 8.37
CA LEU A 452 -26.37 2.99 7.71
C LEU A 452 -27.77 2.84 8.32
N PHE A 453 -28.66 3.74 7.95
CA PHE A 453 -29.96 3.89 8.63
C PHE A 453 -30.94 2.73 8.39
N GLY A 454 -30.76 1.98 7.30
CA GLY A 454 -31.56 0.79 7.01
C GLY A 454 -31.05 -0.51 7.64
N LEU A 455 -29.84 -0.50 8.20
CA LEU A 455 -29.17 -1.72 8.67
C LEU A 455 -29.64 -2.06 10.08
N THR A 456 -30.28 -3.23 10.23
CA THR A 456 -30.85 -3.68 11.51
C THR A 456 -29.96 -4.66 12.26
N GLN A 457 -29.12 -5.39 11.55
CA GLN A 457 -28.24 -6.44 12.09
C GLN A 457 -26.91 -6.47 11.33
N LEU A 458 -25.85 -6.87 12.02
CA LEU A 458 -24.55 -7.17 11.41
C LEU A 458 -24.43 -8.67 11.12
N PRO A 459 -23.65 -9.06 10.10
CA PRO A 459 -23.36 -10.47 9.84
C PRO A 459 -22.47 -11.05 10.95
N ASP A 460 -22.47 -12.38 11.07
CA ASP A 460 -21.58 -13.10 12.00
C ASP A 460 -20.10 -12.83 11.67
N LEU A 461 -19.28 -12.69 12.71
CA LEU A 461 -17.86 -12.35 12.62
C LEU A 461 -16.94 -13.51 13.05
N ASP A 462 -17.49 -14.71 13.27
CA ASP A 462 -16.75 -15.88 13.79
C ASP A 462 -15.57 -16.31 12.92
N LYS A 463 -15.61 -16.00 11.62
CA LYS A 463 -14.58 -16.37 10.64
C LYS A 463 -13.55 -15.26 10.38
N THR A 464 -13.79 -14.03 10.84
CA THR A 464 -12.89 -12.87 10.69
C THR A 464 -12.04 -12.70 11.94
N LEU A 465 -11.21 -13.71 12.25
CA LEU A 465 -10.50 -13.79 13.53
C LEU A 465 -9.39 -12.73 13.72
N ASP A 466 -8.90 -12.15 12.63
CA ASP A 466 -7.86 -11.12 12.63
C ASP A 466 -8.40 -9.70 12.89
N LEU A 467 -9.71 -9.56 13.12
CA LEU A 467 -10.36 -8.27 13.33
C LEU A 467 -9.85 -7.58 14.61
N ARG A 468 -9.37 -6.35 14.43
CA ARG A 468 -8.74 -5.52 15.47
C ARG A 468 -9.59 -4.31 15.87
N GLY A 469 -10.30 -3.73 14.92
CA GLY A 469 -11.09 -2.52 15.09
C GLY A 469 -12.50 -2.64 14.53
N ILE A 470 -13.49 -2.22 15.31
CA ILE A 470 -14.88 -2.06 14.85
C ILE A 470 -15.35 -0.66 15.23
N VAL A 471 -15.83 0.09 14.24
CA VAL A 471 -16.43 1.42 14.43
C VAL A 471 -17.85 1.39 13.92
N ILE A 472 -18.79 1.73 14.81
CA ILE A 472 -20.20 1.88 14.52
C ILE A 472 -20.57 3.33 14.82
N ALA A 473 -20.83 4.09 13.77
CA ALA A 473 -21.14 5.51 13.84
C ALA A 473 -22.56 5.75 13.30
N TYR A 474 -23.51 5.98 14.20
CA TYR A 474 -24.90 6.29 13.81
C TYR A 474 -25.58 5.20 12.97
N LEU A 475 -25.80 4.04 13.59
CA LEU A 475 -26.63 2.96 13.06
C LEU A 475 -27.89 2.86 13.93
N PRO A 476 -28.92 3.66 13.64
CA PRO A 476 -30.06 3.85 14.56
C PRO A 476 -30.85 2.57 14.76
N LEU A 477 -31.08 1.78 13.70
CA LEU A 477 -31.89 0.56 13.77
C LEU A 477 -31.11 -0.68 14.23
N LEU A 478 -29.82 -0.56 14.57
CA LEU A 478 -29.03 -1.69 15.00
C LEU A 478 -29.42 -2.11 16.42
N GLU A 479 -30.04 -3.29 16.54
CA GLU A 479 -30.60 -3.77 17.80
C GLU A 479 -29.63 -4.60 18.64
N THR A 480 -28.71 -5.32 18.00
CA THR A 480 -27.78 -6.26 18.64
C THR A 480 -26.41 -6.26 17.95
N LEU A 481 -25.40 -6.78 18.63
CA LEU A 481 -24.09 -7.10 18.04
C LEU A 481 -23.93 -8.62 17.89
N PRO A 482 -23.20 -9.09 16.87
CA PRO A 482 -22.82 -10.50 16.73
C PRO A 482 -21.89 -10.90 17.89
N ASP A 483 -21.67 -12.19 18.08
CA ASP A 483 -20.77 -12.66 19.13
C ASP A 483 -19.32 -12.23 18.83
N LEU A 484 -18.75 -11.41 19.71
CA LEU A 484 -17.39 -10.91 19.60
C LEU A 484 -16.40 -11.68 20.48
N LEU A 485 -16.85 -12.67 21.26
CA LEU A 485 -16.02 -13.41 22.23
C LEU A 485 -14.90 -14.20 21.56
N HIS A 486 -15.09 -14.60 20.31
CA HIS A 486 -14.09 -15.34 19.53
C HIS A 486 -12.99 -14.45 18.93
N LEU A 487 -13.17 -13.13 18.91
CA LEU A 487 -12.24 -12.16 18.34
C LEU A 487 -11.10 -11.83 19.31
N LYS A 488 -10.09 -12.69 19.35
CA LYS A 488 -8.95 -12.58 20.28
C LYS A 488 -8.06 -11.35 20.03
N HIS A 489 -8.10 -10.79 18.82
CA HIS A 489 -7.26 -9.67 18.40
C HIS A 489 -7.98 -8.32 18.45
N LEU A 490 -9.24 -8.28 18.90
CA LEU A 490 -10.02 -7.05 19.00
C LEU A 490 -9.42 -6.13 20.08
N ILE A 491 -8.89 -4.98 19.64
CA ILE A 491 -8.24 -3.97 20.48
C ILE A 491 -9.04 -2.66 20.55
N SER A 492 -9.94 -2.42 19.60
CA SER A 492 -10.77 -1.22 19.56
C SER A 492 -12.20 -1.57 19.14
N LEU A 493 -13.16 -1.06 19.89
CA LEU A 493 -14.59 -1.09 19.56
C LEU A 493 -15.19 0.24 19.95
N THR A 494 -15.80 0.92 18.99
CA THR A 494 -16.48 2.20 19.23
C THR A 494 -17.91 2.14 18.72
N VAL A 495 -18.86 2.54 19.57
CA VAL A 495 -20.26 2.75 19.20
C VAL A 495 -20.64 4.16 19.67
N PHE A 496 -20.86 5.06 18.72
CA PHE A 496 -21.21 6.44 19.02
C PHE A 496 -22.35 6.92 18.10
N ARG A 497 -23.07 7.96 18.54
CA ARG A 497 -24.36 8.41 17.98
C ARG A 497 -25.50 7.38 18.18
N PRO A 498 -26.76 7.73 17.87
CA PRO A 498 -27.89 6.83 18.13
C PRO A 498 -27.74 5.43 17.51
N SER A 499 -27.87 4.43 18.39
CA SER A 499 -27.99 3.00 18.07
C SER A 499 -28.84 2.31 19.14
N PHE A 500 -29.89 1.59 18.72
CA PHE A 500 -30.87 1.01 19.66
C PHE A 500 -30.27 0.00 20.63
N LEU A 501 -29.22 -0.73 20.26
CA LEU A 501 -28.48 -1.65 21.15
C LEU A 501 -28.06 -1.01 22.48
N CYS A 502 -27.88 0.30 22.52
CA CYS A 502 -27.45 1.03 23.71
C CYS A 502 -28.55 1.21 24.77
N CYS A 503 -29.82 0.96 24.42
CA CYS A 503 -30.94 1.31 25.29
C CYS A 503 -32.16 0.37 25.17
N ASN A 504 -32.20 -0.52 24.17
CA ASN A 504 -33.26 -1.51 23.98
C ASN A 504 -33.19 -2.72 24.94
N GLY A 505 -32.20 -2.78 25.83
CA GLY A 505 -31.98 -3.89 26.75
C GLY A 505 -30.98 -4.95 26.26
N TYR A 506 -30.29 -4.76 25.14
CA TYR A 506 -29.22 -5.64 24.70
C TYR A 506 -28.08 -5.73 25.73
N LEU A 507 -27.61 -4.59 26.24
CA LEU A 507 -26.53 -4.48 27.23
C LEU A 507 -26.99 -4.64 28.69
N GLY A 508 -28.25 -5.03 28.91
CA GLY A 508 -28.80 -5.21 30.26
C GLY A 508 -30.23 -4.70 30.39
N ARG A 509 -30.46 -3.73 31.28
CA ARG A 509 -31.81 -3.19 31.48
C ARG A 509 -32.18 -2.27 30.33
N CYS A 510 -33.37 -2.47 29.78
CA CYS A 510 -33.93 -1.55 28.80
C CYS A 510 -34.20 -0.19 29.45
N ASP A 511 -33.71 0.89 28.82
CA ASP A 511 -33.90 2.27 29.22
C ASP A 511 -34.31 3.13 28.02
N LEU A 512 -35.62 3.17 27.74
CA LEU A 512 -36.17 3.96 26.64
C LEU A 512 -36.08 5.48 26.88
N THR A 513 -35.64 5.93 28.06
CA THR A 513 -35.40 7.35 28.34
C THR A 513 -34.03 7.81 27.82
N HIS A 514 -33.15 6.87 27.44
CA HIS A 514 -31.86 7.18 26.85
C HIS A 514 -32.01 7.94 25.52
N PRO A 515 -31.24 9.01 25.26
CA PRO A 515 -31.38 9.84 24.06
C PRO A 515 -31.30 9.06 22.73
N PHE A 516 -30.54 7.97 22.69
CA PHE A 516 -30.40 7.12 21.49
C PHE A 516 -31.65 6.30 21.16
N CYS A 517 -32.62 6.20 22.08
CA CYS A 517 -33.88 5.50 21.88
C CYS A 517 -35.01 6.42 21.39
N ALA A 518 -34.77 7.73 21.33
CA ALA A 518 -35.76 8.69 20.86
C ALA A 518 -36.04 8.52 19.36
N ALA A 519 -37.28 8.79 18.95
CA ALA A 519 -37.62 8.86 17.53
C ALA A 519 -36.90 10.06 16.88
N ASP A 520 -36.44 9.87 15.65
CA ASP A 520 -35.90 10.95 14.83
C ASP A 520 -36.85 11.23 13.66
N SER A 521 -37.67 12.26 13.85
CA SER A 521 -38.62 12.73 12.83
C SER A 521 -37.95 13.28 11.56
N SER A 522 -36.70 13.76 11.64
CA SER A 522 -36.00 14.33 10.49
C SER A 522 -35.60 13.26 9.46
N HIS A 523 -35.30 12.05 9.95
CA HIS A 523 -34.94 10.89 9.12
C HIS A 523 -36.05 9.83 9.04
N ASN A 524 -37.25 10.11 9.55
CA ASN A 524 -38.36 9.15 9.67
C ASN A 524 -37.98 7.86 10.41
N LEU A 525 -37.15 7.96 11.44
CA LEU A 525 -36.72 6.83 12.26
C LEU A 525 -37.67 6.64 13.45
N PRO A 526 -38.13 5.40 13.72
CA PRO A 526 -39.00 5.13 14.86
C PRO A 526 -38.25 5.29 16.19
N ALA A 527 -38.99 5.41 17.30
CA ALA A 527 -38.42 5.21 18.62
C ALA A 527 -38.08 3.72 18.83
N ALA A 528 -37.04 3.46 19.62
CA ALA A 528 -36.68 2.09 19.96
C ALA A 528 -37.75 1.41 20.82
N THR A 529 -37.81 0.08 20.73
CA THR A 529 -38.61 -0.75 21.64
C THR A 529 -37.70 -1.69 22.42
N CYS A 530 -38.09 -2.05 23.65
CA CYS A 530 -37.34 -3.05 24.40
C CYS A 530 -37.36 -4.40 23.70
N LEU A 531 -36.23 -5.12 23.75
CA LEU A 531 -36.13 -6.49 23.26
C LEU A 531 -37.15 -7.37 23.99
N THR A 532 -37.95 -8.11 23.22
CA THR A 532 -38.98 -9.02 23.74
C THR A 532 -38.44 -10.43 24.01
N ASP A 533 -37.44 -10.86 23.24
CA ASP A 533 -36.76 -12.14 23.43
C ASP A 533 -35.50 -11.98 24.30
N SER A 534 -35.50 -12.60 25.47
CA SER A 534 -34.34 -12.62 26.37
C SER A 534 -33.10 -13.27 25.74
N LYS A 535 -33.26 -14.10 24.70
CA LYS A 535 -32.13 -14.74 23.98
C LYS A 535 -31.32 -13.74 23.16
N LEU A 536 -31.90 -12.61 22.79
CA LEU A 536 -31.21 -11.55 22.04
C LEU A 536 -30.36 -10.67 22.96
N GLN A 537 -30.49 -10.79 24.28
CA GLN A 537 -29.65 -10.05 25.23
C GLN A 537 -28.21 -10.55 25.17
N ALA A 538 -27.26 -9.63 25.37
CA ALA A 538 -25.85 -9.98 25.44
C ALA A 538 -25.59 -10.94 26.61
N SER A 539 -24.78 -11.98 26.37
CA SER A 539 -24.35 -12.88 27.44
C SER A 539 -23.52 -12.12 28.48
N PRO A 540 -23.43 -12.59 29.75
CA PRO A 540 -22.59 -11.94 30.76
C PRO A 540 -21.13 -11.81 30.35
N ALA A 541 -20.60 -12.77 29.58
CA ALA A 541 -19.26 -12.71 29.01
C ALA A 541 -19.14 -11.60 27.95
N MET A 542 -20.16 -11.45 27.09
CA MET A 542 -20.19 -10.39 26.08
C MET A 542 -20.28 -9.01 26.72
N VAL A 543 -21.10 -8.81 27.76
CA VAL A 543 -21.16 -7.54 28.51
C VAL A 543 -19.79 -7.23 29.14
N SER A 544 -19.18 -8.20 29.81
CA SER A 544 -17.83 -8.07 30.39
C SER A 544 -16.76 -7.72 29.34
N LEU A 545 -16.87 -8.26 28.12
CA LEU A 545 -16.02 -7.90 26.98
C LEU A 545 -16.20 -6.44 26.57
N LEU A 546 -17.45 -5.99 26.42
CA LEU A 546 -17.78 -4.61 26.00
C LEU A 546 -17.37 -3.58 27.05
N ASP A 547 -17.52 -3.89 28.35
CA ASP A 547 -17.12 -3.02 29.46
C ASP A 547 -15.62 -2.68 29.43
N ARG A 548 -14.76 -3.52 28.82
CA ARG A 548 -13.32 -3.24 28.66
C ARG A 548 -13.04 -2.03 27.77
N PHE A 549 -13.95 -1.71 26.86
CA PHE A 549 -13.85 -0.53 25.98
C PHE A 549 -14.46 0.73 26.63
N GLY A 550 -15.09 0.59 27.80
CA GLY A 550 -15.57 1.69 28.62
C GLY A 550 -16.45 2.68 27.86
N SER A 551 -16.10 3.96 27.93
CA SER A 551 -16.89 5.04 27.33
C SER A 551 -16.89 5.05 25.80
N ALA A 552 -16.09 4.21 25.12
CA ALA A 552 -16.12 4.11 23.66
C ALA A 552 -17.36 3.38 23.15
N VAL A 553 -18.00 2.53 23.97
CA VAL A 553 -19.25 1.84 23.64
C VAL A 553 -20.43 2.66 24.17
N CYS A 554 -21.38 2.96 23.28
CA CYS A 554 -22.51 3.83 23.56
C CYS A 554 -22.08 5.22 24.04
N TYR A 555 -21.03 5.75 23.41
CA TYR A 555 -20.53 7.09 23.66
C TYR A 555 -21.58 8.11 23.27
N LYS A 556 -22.11 8.83 24.27
CA LYS A 556 -22.96 9.99 24.03
C LYS A 556 -22.10 11.13 23.50
N THR A 557 -22.23 11.42 22.21
CA THR A 557 -21.60 12.60 21.60
C THR A 557 -22.07 13.87 22.32
N PRO A 558 -21.16 14.83 22.59
CA PRO A 558 -21.52 16.12 23.17
C PRO A 558 -22.59 16.83 22.31
N GLU A 559 -23.48 17.59 22.95
CA GLU A 559 -24.58 18.32 22.28
C GLU A 559 -24.12 19.31 21.20
N ASN A 560 -22.81 19.61 21.15
CA ASN A 560 -22.21 20.58 20.23
C ASN A 560 -21.98 20.02 18.81
N LEU A 561 -22.19 18.71 18.59
CA LEU A 561 -22.03 18.07 17.28
C LEU A 561 -23.33 18.19 16.48
N LEU A 562 -23.51 19.38 15.91
CA LEU A 562 -24.71 19.84 15.22
C LEU A 562 -24.98 18.98 13.98
N GLU A 563 -25.85 17.98 14.09
CA GLU A 563 -26.19 17.04 12.99
C GLU A 563 -26.72 17.74 11.73
N PHE A 564 -27.28 18.94 11.87
CA PHE A 564 -27.73 19.74 10.74
C PHE A 564 -26.58 20.39 9.95
N ALA A 565 -25.39 20.54 10.56
CA ALA A 565 -24.20 21.06 9.91
C ALA A 565 -23.53 20.04 8.97
N ASP A 566 -23.90 18.76 9.09
CA ASP A 566 -23.39 17.68 8.24
C ASP A 566 -24.10 17.62 6.86
N ILE A 567 -25.13 18.44 6.63
CA ILE A 567 -25.96 18.43 5.42
C ILE A 567 -25.86 19.79 4.72
N PRO A 568 -25.05 19.91 3.66
CA PRO A 568 -24.97 21.13 2.88
C PRO A 568 -26.30 21.45 2.20
N THR A 569 -26.89 22.59 2.53
CA THR A 569 -28.04 23.17 1.83
C THR A 569 -27.58 24.20 0.82
N LYS A 570 -28.39 24.46 -0.21
CA LYS A 570 -28.10 25.52 -1.18
C LYS A 570 -27.82 26.87 -0.50
N GLU A 571 -28.65 27.22 0.49
CA GLU A 571 -28.49 28.44 1.26
C GLU A 571 -27.14 28.49 1.99
N SER A 572 -26.77 27.42 2.70
CA SER A 572 -25.50 27.34 3.42
C SER A 572 -24.25 27.42 2.53
N VAL A 573 -24.35 26.95 1.28
CA VAL A 573 -23.27 27.00 0.29
C VAL A 573 -23.20 28.39 -0.35
N ASP A 574 -24.35 28.94 -0.73
CA ASP A 574 -24.43 30.27 -1.36
C ASP A 574 -23.92 31.38 -0.42
N MET A 575 -24.14 31.26 0.89
CA MET A 575 -23.54 32.15 1.91
C MET A 575 -22.01 32.22 1.82
N CYS A 576 -21.37 31.09 1.50
CA CYS A 576 -19.92 31.02 1.42
C CYS A 576 -19.37 31.62 0.13
N GLY A 577 -20.15 31.62 -0.96
CA GLY A 577 -19.74 32.20 -2.24
C GLY A 577 -18.39 31.69 -2.74
N GLY A 578 -18.04 30.43 -2.44
CA GLY A 578 -16.77 29.80 -2.80
C GLY A 578 -15.54 30.29 -2.03
N VAL A 579 -15.70 31.09 -0.97
CA VAL A 579 -14.59 31.64 -0.17
C VAL A 579 -14.44 30.87 1.15
N PRO A 580 -13.34 30.13 1.36
CA PRO A 580 -13.13 29.36 2.57
C PRO A 580 -12.88 30.28 3.78
N TYR A 581 -13.21 29.78 4.96
CA TYR A 581 -13.02 30.42 6.27
C TYR A 581 -13.77 31.75 6.48
N ARG A 582 -14.57 32.19 5.49
CA ARG A 582 -15.50 33.30 5.63
C ARG A 582 -16.47 33.05 6.79
N ARG A 583 -16.78 34.12 7.52
CA ARG A 583 -17.83 34.11 8.55
C ARG A 583 -19.20 33.92 7.92
N CYS A 584 -20.00 33.03 8.47
CA CYS A 584 -21.37 32.78 8.04
C CYS A 584 -22.27 32.55 9.27
N GLU A 585 -23.58 32.47 9.05
CA GLU A 585 -24.56 32.29 10.12
C GLU A 585 -25.61 31.27 9.70
N ILE A 586 -25.98 30.36 10.60
CA ILE A 586 -27.02 29.35 10.34
C ILE A 586 -28.05 29.38 11.46
N LEU A 587 -29.33 29.28 11.08
CA LEU A 587 -30.41 29.20 12.06
C LEU A 587 -30.57 27.75 12.52
N ASP A 588 -30.40 27.49 13.82
CA ASP A 588 -30.67 26.19 14.41
C ASP A 588 -32.18 25.91 14.30
N PRO A 589 -32.59 24.87 13.54
CA PRO A 589 -34.00 24.59 13.31
C PRO A 589 -34.74 24.10 14.58
N THR A 590 -34.00 23.66 15.60
CA THR A 590 -34.56 23.13 16.86
C THR A 590 -34.64 24.19 17.95
N ARG A 591 -33.60 25.03 18.09
CA ARG A 591 -33.51 26.08 19.13
C ARG A 591 -33.97 27.44 18.65
N ASN A 592 -34.14 27.62 17.33
CA ASN A 592 -34.45 28.89 16.68
C ASN A 592 -33.43 29.99 17.06
N GLU A 593 -32.17 29.59 17.21
CA GLU A 593 -31.04 30.43 17.57
C GLU A 593 -30.10 30.54 16.36
N THR A 594 -29.60 31.74 16.09
CA THR A 594 -28.60 31.95 15.03
C THR A 594 -27.22 31.60 15.55
N LEU A 595 -26.57 30.63 14.93
CA LEU A 595 -25.23 30.19 15.26
C LEU A 595 -24.21 30.80 14.28
N GLU A 596 -23.15 31.39 14.83
CA GLU A 596 -21.98 31.80 14.05
C GLU A 596 -21.24 30.56 13.54
N GLY A 597 -20.90 30.56 12.26
CA GLY A 597 -20.16 29.51 11.61
C GLY A 597 -19.04 30.01 10.71
N MET A 598 -18.32 29.04 10.17
CA MET A 598 -17.22 29.23 9.25
C MET A 598 -17.47 28.45 7.97
N CYS A 599 -17.21 29.07 6.83
CA CYS A 599 -17.22 28.37 5.55
C CYS A 599 -16.12 27.32 5.50
N TYR A 600 -16.49 26.04 5.51
CA TYR A 600 -15.56 24.94 5.63
C TYR A 600 -16.06 23.71 4.85
N ASN A 601 -15.13 23.01 4.19
CA ASN A 601 -15.40 21.78 3.46
C ASN A 601 -15.32 20.57 4.41
N LEU A 602 -16.30 20.49 5.32
CA LEU A 602 -16.43 19.38 6.28
C LEU A 602 -16.44 18.04 5.53
N ARG A 603 -15.63 17.06 5.98
CA ARG A 603 -15.55 15.72 5.36
C ARG A 603 -15.27 15.70 3.85
N MET A 604 -14.57 16.69 3.31
CA MET A 604 -14.37 16.86 1.84
C MET A 604 -15.66 17.08 1.05
N GLN A 605 -16.74 17.53 1.69
CA GLN A 605 -17.96 17.95 1.01
C GLN A 605 -17.80 19.36 0.40
N VAL A 606 -18.85 19.83 -0.26
CA VAL A 606 -18.93 21.21 -0.75
C VAL A 606 -18.72 22.23 0.36
N LEU A 607 -18.04 23.33 0.02
CA LEU A 607 -17.83 24.44 0.92
C LEU A 607 -19.19 25.02 1.36
N SER A 608 -19.50 24.87 2.64
CA SER A 608 -20.77 25.30 3.22
C SER A 608 -20.56 25.90 4.60
N CYS A 609 -21.57 26.64 5.08
CA CYS A 609 -21.52 27.23 6.41
C CYS A 609 -21.53 26.15 7.49
N ASN A 610 -20.44 26.05 8.26
CA ASN A 610 -20.29 25.08 9.33
C ASN A 610 -20.22 25.79 10.71
N PRO A 611 -21.22 25.61 11.59
CA PRO A 611 -21.23 26.19 12.94
C PRO A 611 -20.42 25.42 13.99
N ASP A 612 -19.64 24.38 13.63
CA ASP A 612 -18.91 23.58 14.62
C ASP A 612 -17.76 24.40 15.26
N PRO A 613 -17.79 24.63 16.59
CA PRO A 613 -16.75 25.39 17.27
C PRO A 613 -15.37 24.72 17.23
N ASN A 614 -15.29 23.40 17.08
CA ASN A 614 -14.02 22.69 17.00
C ASN A 614 -13.30 23.03 15.68
N ASN A 615 -14.01 23.07 14.56
CA ASN A 615 -13.44 23.46 13.26
C ASN A 615 -12.94 24.91 13.28
N MET A 616 -13.70 25.82 13.89
CA MET A 616 -13.25 27.21 14.10
C MET A 616 -12.01 27.26 14.99
N THR A 617 -11.95 26.45 16.04
CA THR A 617 -10.80 26.38 16.96
C THR A 617 -9.55 25.84 16.26
N VAL A 618 -9.70 24.81 15.41
CA VAL A 618 -8.62 24.32 14.55
C VAL A 618 -8.09 25.46 13.69
N ARG A 619 -8.94 26.21 12.98
CA ARG A 619 -8.48 27.28 12.10
C ARG A 619 -7.81 28.43 12.88
N ARG A 620 -8.35 28.83 14.03
CA ARG A 620 -7.70 29.81 14.93
C ARG A 620 -6.31 29.35 15.35
N LEU A 621 -6.16 28.06 15.67
CA LEU A 621 -4.86 27.47 16.03
C LEU A 621 -3.90 27.48 14.83
N GLN A 622 -4.35 27.14 13.63
CA GLN A 622 -3.55 27.20 12.40
C GLN A 622 -3.05 28.61 12.12
N ILE A 623 -3.91 29.63 12.25
CA ILE A 623 -3.54 31.05 12.11
C ILE A 623 -2.49 31.42 13.16
N LYS A 624 -2.70 31.05 14.42
CA LYS A 624 -1.78 31.36 15.53
C LYS A 624 -0.41 30.73 15.34
N LEU A 625 -0.35 29.50 14.83
CA LEU A 625 0.89 28.78 14.56
C LEU A 625 1.52 29.15 13.21
N ASN A 626 0.80 29.92 12.37
CA ASN A 626 1.18 30.26 11.01
C ASN A 626 1.48 29.01 10.14
N VAL A 627 0.58 28.02 10.20
CA VAL A 627 0.69 26.75 9.46
C VAL A 627 -0.46 26.59 8.47
N GLY A 628 -0.22 25.87 7.37
CA GLY A 628 -1.21 25.62 6.32
C GLY A 628 -1.43 26.81 5.37
N THR A 629 -2.66 26.94 4.87
CA THR A 629 -3.01 28.02 3.94
C THR A 629 -2.90 29.39 4.61
N PRO A 630 -2.16 30.35 4.03
CA PRO A 630 -2.06 31.71 4.56
C PRO A 630 -3.44 32.32 4.78
N CYS A 631 -3.63 32.96 5.92
CA CYS A 631 -4.93 33.49 6.28
C CYS A 631 -5.28 34.75 5.48
N ASN A 632 -6.54 34.88 5.11
CA ASN A 632 -7.08 36.08 4.48
C ASN A 632 -7.37 37.15 5.55
N VAL A 633 -6.63 38.26 5.48
CA VAL A 633 -6.73 39.36 6.46
C VAL A 633 -8.11 40.02 6.55
N VAL A 634 -8.96 39.86 5.54
CA VAL A 634 -10.34 40.41 5.54
C VAL A 634 -11.32 39.34 6.03
N GLU A 635 -11.34 38.20 5.37
CA GLU A 635 -12.34 37.14 5.61
C GLU A 635 -12.12 36.40 6.92
N GLU A 636 -10.88 36.36 7.42
CA GLU A 636 -10.47 35.61 8.61
C GLU A 636 -10.04 36.54 9.77
N ALA A 637 -10.29 37.86 9.66
CA ALA A 637 -10.01 38.82 10.73
C ALA A 637 -10.71 38.41 12.05
N TRP A 638 -11.93 37.89 11.95
CA TRP A 638 -12.73 37.40 13.07
C TRP A 638 -12.17 36.11 13.70
N LEU A 639 -11.31 35.38 12.99
CA LEU A 639 -10.55 34.23 13.51
C LEU A 639 -9.17 34.63 14.06
N GLY A 640 -8.84 35.93 14.03
CA GLY A 640 -7.58 36.47 14.54
C GLY A 640 -6.48 36.65 13.48
N CYS A 641 -6.80 36.55 12.18
CA CYS A 641 -5.84 36.87 11.12
C CYS A 641 -5.48 38.36 11.13
N GLY A 642 -4.19 38.70 10.91
CA GLY A 642 -3.70 40.08 10.92
C GLY A 642 -3.38 40.65 12.31
N ASN A 643 -3.78 39.95 13.39
CA ASN A 643 -3.31 40.22 14.74
C ASN A 643 -1.90 39.64 14.88
N SER A 644 -0.91 40.28 14.27
CA SER A 644 0.49 39.97 14.54
C SER A 644 0.76 40.16 16.04
N VAL A 645 1.31 39.11 16.64
CA VAL A 645 1.78 39.06 18.03
C VAL A 645 2.75 40.23 18.24
N ASN A 646 2.39 41.18 19.10
CA ASN A 646 3.36 42.02 19.80
C ASN A 646 4.10 41.18 20.83
#